data_AF-A0A961ZHC9-F1
#
_entry.id   AF-A0A961ZHC9-F1
#
_cell.length_a   1.000
_cell.length_b   1.000
_cell.length_c   1.000
_cell.angle_alpha   90.00
_cell.angle_beta   90.00
_cell.angle_gamma   90.00
#
_symmetry.space_group_name_H-M   'P 1'
#
loop_
_entity.id
_entity.type
_entity.pdbx_description
1 polymer ?
#
loop_
_entity_poly.entity_id
_entity_poly.type
_entity_poly.pdbx_seq_one_letter_code
_entity_poly.pdbx_strand_id
1 'polypeptide(L)'
;MGYRGQDLDLRTPQTWRASPGDFAGGMTGLPAGGGHALNGPRARHGYGSDEIPIWVDDTLLACCNHAFDVALAHRAAEVRLEHLVHALTRIEDAADVLDAAGIQSATLRRETATLIASEIPVAISNGSGTPPRADAFEEVLRIAAAHAYQRNAPATVEDLLYVFLEMRPQIAGIELMDRHIANVRRSRPVRNASPPLRQPSQPAFAPPPPPRDTPRERVRRPAGRFFVNDPQLPDQDDAVQRATDSLQNSRIEALEQMIRAISGQITGQRDDAQRFSGGVFDRLQMLETLMSSRPEGGDGGTLQRLIDRLDSLERLMREPRDGNTNAMQAQLDKIEHAVRDIRPASDLDLAAIDTRLGEVEARIEGTLAQKFAALDSRFDPGQMLSRLDIIEEALIGRDGALSGDLDSRIQGLSEAAALVQTSVEDARLTLSTEIGEISAGLQDHATRIAENADGIANLLRVIEGKRAEDQAEIADLRQRLVAYEAKIDNLMAQSSEVLAAYGEALSAHQQSVDGYAAQSSQAIAVHGDELRQVHEALVKLNVNQHTLAGSIDQWRSDGAGDLAIVADRIEGLEREAGRPMALLETLSENMEGMHRVTVERYHRRYRFWYWLFGTDDWVTASWPSQAARIEEERRALQSARRQGVDHH
;
A
#
# COMPACT_ATOMS: atom_id res chain seq x y z
N MET A 1 16.84 13.97 2.95
CA MET A 1 17.53 13.18 4.01
C MET A 1 17.87 11.80 3.42
N GLY A 2 18.84 11.07 3.97
CA GLY A 2 19.12 9.68 3.58
C GLY A 2 18.55 8.69 4.60
N TYR A 3 18.49 7.41 4.24
CA TYR A 3 18.16 6.34 5.19
C TYR A 3 19.29 6.18 6.22
N ARG A 4 18.93 5.91 7.48
CA ARG A 4 19.89 5.79 8.61
C ARG A 4 20.47 4.39 8.76
N GLY A 5 19.78 3.35 8.29
CA GLY A 5 20.36 2.02 8.17
C GLY A 5 21.37 1.99 7.01
N GLN A 6 22.48 1.28 7.17
CA GLN A 6 23.56 1.22 6.17
C GLN A 6 23.30 0.18 5.06
N ASP A 7 22.12 -0.43 5.09
CA ASP A 7 21.76 -1.68 4.45
C ASP A 7 20.61 -1.53 3.42
N LEU A 8 20.00 -0.34 3.33
CA LEU A 8 19.08 0.04 2.25
C LEU A 8 19.50 1.36 1.62
N ASP A 9 19.53 1.39 0.29
CA ASP A 9 19.65 2.64 -0.47
C ASP A 9 18.23 3.17 -0.78
N LEU A 10 17.67 3.95 0.13
CA LEU A 10 16.41 4.69 -0.08
C LEU A 10 16.70 6.10 -0.60
N ARG A 11 16.15 6.44 -1.76
CA ARG A 11 16.33 7.75 -2.40
C ARG A 11 15.01 8.50 -2.52
N THR A 12 15.05 9.79 -2.23
CA THR A 12 13.92 10.73 -2.39
C THR A 12 14.04 11.48 -3.70
N PRO A 13 12.96 12.14 -4.21
CA PRO A 13 13.04 12.98 -5.41
C PRO A 13 14.13 14.05 -5.34
N GLN A 14 14.50 14.49 -4.15
CA GLN A 14 15.59 15.45 -3.91
C GLN A 14 16.98 14.81 -4.02
N THR A 15 17.16 13.59 -3.49
CA THR A 15 18.45 12.87 -3.52
C THR A 15 18.66 12.08 -4.81
N TRP A 16 17.61 11.87 -5.61
CA TRP A 16 17.68 11.20 -6.92
C TRP A 16 18.36 12.06 -8.01
N ARG A 17 18.50 13.38 -7.81
CA ARG A 17 19.09 14.31 -8.80
C ARG A 17 20.62 14.37 -8.82
N ALA A 18 21.33 13.37 -8.28
CA ALA A 18 22.78 13.32 -8.30
C ALA A 18 23.30 12.19 -9.21
N SER A 19 24.14 12.59 -10.19
CA SER A 19 24.96 11.79 -11.12
C SER A 19 24.30 11.10 -12.34
N PRO A 20 24.64 11.53 -13.57
CA PRO A 20 24.29 10.85 -14.83
C PRO A 20 24.90 9.44 -15.01
N GLY A 21 25.71 8.96 -14.06
CA GLY A 21 26.36 7.64 -14.12
C GLY A 21 25.48 6.48 -13.63
N ASP A 22 24.43 6.76 -12.85
CA ASP A 22 23.61 5.72 -12.21
C ASP A 22 22.55 5.13 -13.16
N PHE A 23 22.25 5.81 -14.27
CA PHE A 23 21.30 5.30 -15.28
C PHE A 23 21.87 4.15 -16.14
N ALA A 24 23.19 3.97 -16.17
CA ALA A 24 23.84 2.99 -17.04
C ALA A 24 24.27 1.68 -16.32
N GLY A 25 24.17 1.61 -14.99
CA GLY A 25 24.72 0.49 -14.21
C GLY A 25 23.78 -0.69 -13.96
N GLY A 26 22.47 -0.55 -14.23
CA GLY A 26 21.46 -1.51 -13.74
C GLY A 26 21.22 -2.78 -14.56
N MET A 27 21.83 -2.95 -15.75
CA MET A 27 21.42 -4.08 -16.61
C MET A 27 22.50 -4.76 -17.47
N THR A 28 23.79 -4.45 -17.33
CA THR A 28 24.83 -5.05 -18.20
C THR A 28 26.04 -5.57 -17.41
N GLY A 29 25.87 -6.70 -16.74
CA GLY A 29 26.96 -7.47 -16.15
C GLY A 29 27.71 -8.33 -17.19
N LEU A 30 28.65 -7.73 -17.92
CA LEU A 30 29.79 -8.40 -18.56
C LEU A 30 31.05 -7.55 -18.32
N PRO A 31 32.20 -8.13 -17.96
CA PRO A 31 33.29 -7.39 -17.34
C PRO A 31 34.20 -6.72 -18.37
N ALA A 32 34.48 -5.43 -18.17
CA ALA A 32 35.63 -4.75 -18.78
C ALA A 32 36.38 -3.97 -17.69
N GLY A 33 37.67 -4.25 -17.58
CA GLY A 33 38.48 -3.96 -16.40
C GLY A 33 38.99 -2.53 -16.23
N GLY A 34 39.40 -2.25 -14.99
CA GLY A 34 40.58 -1.44 -14.68
C GLY A 34 40.35 -0.13 -13.93
N GLY A 35 40.71 -0.09 -12.64
CA GLY A 35 41.37 1.08 -12.06
C GLY A 35 40.78 1.70 -10.78
N HIS A 36 41.20 1.16 -9.62
CA HIS A 36 41.47 1.85 -8.35
C HIS A 36 40.39 2.72 -7.64
N ALA A 37 39.84 2.15 -6.55
CA ALA A 37 39.70 2.86 -5.27
C ALA A 37 39.89 1.87 -4.09
N LEU A 38 40.54 2.34 -3.03
CA LEU A 38 41.14 1.59 -1.94
C LEU A 38 40.18 1.28 -0.78
N ASN A 39 40.29 0.06 -0.23
CA ASN A 39 40.07 -0.39 1.16
C ASN A 39 38.86 0.11 1.99
N GLY A 40 37.93 -0.82 2.26
CA GLY A 40 37.01 -0.86 3.42
C GLY A 40 36.54 -2.31 3.66
N PRO A 41 36.25 -2.76 4.91
CA PRO A 41 36.21 -4.20 5.23
C PRO A 41 34.93 -4.89 4.74
N ARG A 42 35.15 -6.02 4.07
CA ARG A 42 34.20 -7.04 3.59
C ARG A 42 32.89 -7.16 4.38
N ALA A 43 31.77 -6.77 3.77
CA ALA A 43 30.46 -7.39 4.00
C ALA A 43 30.25 -8.55 3.00
N ARG A 44 29.73 -9.67 3.50
CA ARG A 44 29.58 -10.95 2.80
C ARG A 44 28.52 -10.89 1.68
N HIS A 45 28.80 -11.64 0.61
CA HIS A 45 27.99 -11.82 -0.60
C HIS A 45 26.59 -12.45 -0.37
N GLY A 46 25.60 -11.92 -1.10
CA GLY A 46 24.35 -12.56 -1.53
C GLY A 46 23.99 -12.03 -2.92
N TYR A 47 23.45 -12.87 -3.80
CA TYR A 47 23.35 -12.65 -5.25
C TYR A 47 22.30 -11.59 -5.67
N GLY A 48 22.71 -10.58 -6.43
CA GLY A 48 22.03 -10.17 -7.68
C GLY A 48 20.84 -9.18 -7.67
N SER A 49 20.26 -8.79 -6.53
CA SER A 49 19.15 -7.79 -6.51
C SER A 49 19.34 -6.62 -5.55
N ASP A 50 20.41 -6.62 -4.75
CA ASP A 50 20.60 -5.70 -3.62
C ASP A 50 21.09 -4.28 -4.00
N GLU A 51 21.51 -4.04 -5.26
CA GLU A 51 22.14 -2.77 -5.64
C GLU A 51 21.20 -1.74 -6.26
N ILE A 52 19.92 -2.06 -6.49
CA ILE A 52 18.99 -1.10 -7.10
C ILE A 52 18.40 -0.19 -6.00
N PRO A 53 18.63 1.14 -6.05
CA PRO A 53 18.09 2.08 -5.09
C PRO A 53 16.56 2.13 -5.15
N ILE A 54 15.91 2.16 -3.99
CA ILE A 54 14.46 2.22 -3.87
C ILE A 54 14.03 3.69 -3.86
N TRP A 55 13.19 4.08 -4.82
CA TRP A 55 12.68 5.44 -4.92
C TRP A 55 11.44 5.63 -4.04
N VAL A 56 11.54 6.44 -2.99
CA VAL A 56 10.50 6.67 -1.97
C VAL A 56 10.23 8.18 -1.80
N ASP A 57 9.06 8.54 -1.30
CA ASP A 57 8.75 9.92 -0.93
C ASP A 57 9.37 10.31 0.43
N ASP A 58 9.34 11.61 0.76
CA ASP A 58 9.93 12.13 1.99
C ASP A 58 9.23 11.60 3.25
N THR A 59 7.90 11.39 3.18
CA THR A 59 7.09 10.87 4.28
C THR A 59 7.41 9.42 4.59
N LEU A 60 7.52 8.57 3.56
CA LEU A 60 7.89 7.18 3.70
C LEU A 60 9.35 7.04 4.16
N LEU A 61 10.26 7.87 3.65
CA LEU A 61 11.63 7.89 4.15
C LEU A 61 11.67 8.24 5.66
N ALA A 62 10.87 9.23 6.09
CA ALA A 62 10.75 9.58 7.50
C ALA A 62 10.22 8.40 8.33
N CYS A 63 9.25 7.65 7.81
CA CYS A 63 8.73 6.44 8.45
C CYS A 63 9.79 5.35 8.57
N CYS A 64 10.59 5.11 7.52
CA CYS A 64 11.68 4.13 7.55
C CYS A 64 12.77 4.51 8.56
N ASN A 65 13.12 5.79 8.64
CA ASN A 65 14.08 6.30 9.62
C ASN A 65 13.56 6.20 11.06
N HIS A 66 12.26 6.48 11.28
CA HIS A 66 11.65 6.30 12.59
C HIS A 66 11.57 4.81 12.98
N ALA A 67 11.27 3.93 12.04
CA ALA A 67 11.28 2.48 12.27
C ALA A 67 12.67 1.99 12.72
N PHE A 68 13.73 2.47 12.05
CA PHE A 68 15.11 2.20 12.45
C PHE A 68 15.43 2.72 13.86
N ASP A 69 15.03 3.96 14.17
CA ASP A 69 15.26 4.56 15.50
C ASP A 69 14.54 3.76 16.60
N VAL A 70 13.33 3.27 16.35
CA VAL A 70 12.56 2.44 17.28
C VAL A 70 13.24 1.07 17.47
N ALA A 71 13.64 0.41 16.38
CA ALA A 71 14.36 -0.86 16.46
C ALA A 71 15.68 -0.72 17.26
N LEU A 72 16.41 0.38 17.04
CA LEU A 72 17.63 0.68 17.79
C LEU A 72 17.35 0.94 19.28
N ALA A 73 16.30 1.70 19.60
CA ALA A 73 15.92 2.00 20.98
C ALA A 73 15.50 0.74 21.76
N HIS A 74 14.81 -0.19 21.10
CA HIS A 74 14.38 -1.45 21.67
C HIS A 74 15.44 -2.56 21.63
N ARG A 75 16.60 -2.29 21.02
CA ARG A 75 17.66 -3.29 20.79
C ARG A 75 17.12 -4.53 20.09
N ALA A 76 16.25 -4.31 19.11
CA ALA A 76 15.75 -5.36 18.25
C ALA A 76 16.92 -5.98 17.45
N ALA A 77 16.79 -7.26 17.11
CA ALA A 77 17.80 -7.93 16.30
C ALA A 77 17.85 -7.37 14.87
N GLU A 78 16.72 -6.88 14.37
CA GLU A 78 16.58 -6.35 13.01
C GLU A 78 15.41 -5.35 12.91
N VAL A 79 15.40 -4.51 11.87
CA VAL A 79 14.31 -3.59 11.51
C VAL A 79 13.25 -4.36 10.74
N ARG A 80 12.21 -4.79 11.47
CA ARG A 80 11.04 -5.49 10.92
C ARG A 80 9.86 -4.59 10.53
N LEU A 81 8.87 -5.19 9.87
CA LEU A 81 7.60 -4.57 9.49
C LEU A 81 6.82 -4.00 10.69
N GLU A 82 6.91 -4.59 11.89
CA GLU A 82 6.19 -4.04 13.05
C GLU A 82 6.71 -2.65 13.43
N HIS A 83 8.02 -2.41 13.27
CA HIS A 83 8.63 -1.10 13.48
C HIS A 83 8.17 -0.09 12.43
N LEU A 84 8.02 -0.53 11.17
CA LEU A 84 7.48 0.30 10.10
C LEU A 84 6.02 0.68 10.36
N VAL A 85 5.18 -0.28 10.69
CA VAL A 85 3.76 -0.04 10.99
C VAL A 85 3.63 0.86 12.22
N HIS A 86 4.46 0.67 13.24
CA HIS A 86 4.51 1.59 14.37
C HIS A 86 4.87 3.01 13.95
N ALA A 87 5.87 3.18 13.08
CA ALA A 87 6.28 4.47 12.53
C ALA A 87 5.20 5.16 11.70
N LEU A 88 4.47 4.40 10.86
CA LEU A 88 3.34 4.91 10.07
C LEU A 88 2.24 5.49 10.97
N THR A 89 2.02 4.91 12.16
CA THR A 89 1.06 5.48 13.12
C THR A 89 1.61 6.70 13.88
N ARG A 90 2.90 7.00 13.79
CA ARG A 90 3.54 8.05 14.62
C ARG A 90 3.77 9.35 13.86
N ILE A 91 4.04 9.28 12.57
CA ILE A 91 4.21 10.45 11.69
C ILE A 91 2.81 10.91 11.26
N GLU A 92 2.51 12.20 11.46
CA GLU A 92 1.16 12.77 11.26
C GLU A 92 0.68 12.56 9.83
N ASP A 93 1.49 12.90 8.82
CA ASP A 93 1.14 12.73 7.40
C ASP A 93 0.82 11.27 7.04
N ALA A 94 1.54 10.30 7.61
CA ALA A 94 1.30 8.88 7.37
C ALA A 94 0.08 8.36 8.15
N ALA A 95 -0.16 8.89 9.34
CA ALA A 95 -1.32 8.56 10.16
C ALA A 95 -2.62 9.08 9.52
N ASP A 96 -2.60 10.26 8.90
CA ASP A 96 -3.75 10.80 8.16
C ASP A 96 -4.12 9.90 6.98
N VAL A 97 -3.13 9.35 6.26
CA VAL A 97 -3.35 8.38 5.17
C VAL A 97 -3.93 7.07 5.70
N LEU A 98 -3.46 6.58 6.85
CA LEU A 98 -4.02 5.39 7.52
C LEU A 98 -5.49 5.61 7.93
N ASP A 99 -5.79 6.75 8.54
CA ASP A 99 -7.13 7.09 9.00
C ASP A 99 -8.08 7.32 7.80
N ALA A 100 -7.59 7.88 6.69
CA ALA A 100 -8.32 7.99 5.41
C ALA A 100 -8.62 6.61 4.79
N ALA A 101 -7.72 5.65 4.94
CA ALA A 101 -7.94 4.25 4.56
C ALA A 101 -8.88 3.50 5.55
N GLY A 102 -9.33 4.16 6.61
CA GLY A 102 -10.22 3.62 7.65
C GLY A 102 -9.50 2.83 8.74
N ILE A 103 -8.17 2.86 8.79
CA ILE A 103 -7.35 2.16 9.80
C ILE A 103 -7.13 3.09 10.99
N GLN A 104 -7.70 2.76 12.15
CA GLN A 104 -7.56 3.60 13.35
C GLN A 104 -6.12 3.63 13.86
N SER A 105 -5.42 4.73 13.59
CA SER A 105 -4.01 4.95 13.94
C SER A 105 -3.73 4.74 15.43
N ALA A 106 -4.63 5.20 16.32
CA ALA A 106 -4.48 5.08 17.77
C ALA A 106 -4.52 3.63 18.29
N THR A 107 -5.37 2.78 17.72
CA THR A 107 -5.51 1.38 18.14
C THR A 107 -4.34 0.56 17.61
N LEU A 108 -3.99 0.74 16.33
CA LEU A 108 -2.85 0.07 15.70
C LEU A 108 -1.53 0.43 16.40
N ARG A 109 -1.36 1.68 16.84
CA ARG A 109 -0.19 2.12 17.60
C ARG A 109 -0.03 1.37 18.93
N ARG A 110 -1.14 1.09 19.63
CA ARG A 110 -1.10 0.36 20.91
C ARG A 110 -0.70 -1.10 20.69
N GLU A 111 -1.29 -1.76 19.71
CA GLU A 111 -0.99 -3.17 19.43
C GLU A 111 0.44 -3.37 18.92
N THR A 112 0.90 -2.53 17.99
CA THR A 112 2.29 -2.56 17.52
C THR A 112 3.28 -2.25 18.64
N ALA A 113 3.00 -1.28 19.52
CA ALA A 113 3.84 -1.00 20.68
C ALA A 113 3.91 -2.20 21.65
N THR A 114 2.80 -2.92 21.87
CA THR A 114 2.83 -4.12 22.72
C THR A 114 3.67 -5.24 22.13
N LEU A 115 3.68 -5.39 20.80
CA LEU A 115 4.48 -6.40 20.12
C LEU A 115 5.96 -6.08 20.18
N ILE A 116 6.33 -4.83 19.88
CA ILE A 116 7.72 -4.37 19.99
C ILE A 116 8.20 -4.49 21.45
N ALA A 117 7.34 -4.18 22.43
CA ALA A 117 7.68 -4.33 23.85
C ALA A 117 7.77 -5.80 24.32
N SER A 118 7.07 -6.72 23.65
CA SER A 118 7.12 -8.16 23.95
C SER A 118 8.34 -8.87 23.35
N GLU A 119 9.08 -8.18 22.49
CA GLU A 119 10.31 -8.71 21.91
C GLU A 119 11.42 -8.79 22.96
N ILE A 120 12.18 -9.89 22.94
CA ILE A 120 13.32 -10.09 23.82
C ILE A 120 14.51 -9.28 23.26
N PRO A 121 15.06 -8.31 24.00
CA PRO A 121 16.21 -7.54 23.55
C PRO A 121 17.41 -8.47 23.30
N VAL A 122 18.01 -8.41 22.11
CA VAL A 122 19.17 -9.23 21.78
C VAL A 122 20.44 -8.45 22.16
N ALA A 123 21.34 -9.08 22.90
CA ALA A 123 22.65 -8.50 23.18
C ALA A 123 23.48 -8.50 21.89
N ILE A 124 23.57 -7.35 21.23
CA ILE A 124 24.38 -7.17 20.03
C ILE A 124 25.86 -7.31 20.42
N SER A 125 26.42 -8.51 20.22
CA SER A 125 27.81 -8.82 20.53
C SER A 125 28.71 -8.54 19.32
N ASN A 126 29.64 -7.60 19.50
CA ASN A 126 30.80 -7.31 18.65
C ASN A 126 30.57 -6.85 17.19
N GLY A 127 30.51 -5.53 17.00
CA GLY A 127 30.69 -4.84 15.71
C GLY A 127 29.44 -4.06 15.27
N SER A 128 29.55 -2.72 15.19
CA SER A 128 28.51 -1.72 14.85
C SER A 128 27.08 -2.07 15.30
N GLY A 129 26.67 -1.56 16.46
CA GLY A 129 25.37 -1.83 17.10
C GLY A 129 24.13 -1.25 16.40
N THR A 130 24.07 -1.28 15.07
CA THR A 130 22.93 -0.88 14.26
C THR A 130 22.14 -2.12 13.83
N PRO A 131 20.82 -2.18 14.07
CA PRO A 131 20.01 -3.32 13.64
C PRO A 131 19.99 -3.38 12.09
N PRO A 132 20.33 -4.53 11.47
CA PRO A 132 20.10 -4.75 10.05
C PRO A 132 18.60 -4.79 9.77
N ARG A 133 18.19 -4.64 8.53
CA ARG A 133 16.82 -4.80 8.04
C ARG A 133 16.43 -6.27 7.98
N ALA A 134 15.15 -6.51 8.17
CA ALA A 134 14.55 -7.79 7.81
C ALA A 134 14.33 -7.88 6.29
N ASP A 135 14.48 -9.06 5.72
CA ASP A 135 14.21 -9.31 4.29
C ASP A 135 12.77 -8.93 3.92
N ALA A 136 11.82 -9.29 4.80
CA ALA A 136 10.40 -8.92 4.72
C ALA A 136 10.15 -7.40 4.63
N PHE A 137 10.97 -6.61 5.31
CA PHE A 137 10.85 -5.15 5.33
C PHE A 137 11.30 -4.56 3.99
N GLU A 138 12.41 -5.04 3.44
CA GLU A 138 12.86 -4.64 2.11
C GLU A 138 11.89 -5.10 1.02
N GLU A 139 11.46 -6.37 1.05
CA GLU A 139 10.60 -6.95 0.02
C GLU A 139 9.33 -6.13 -0.16
N VAL A 140 8.69 -5.75 0.95
CA VAL A 140 7.49 -4.89 0.93
C VAL A 140 7.78 -3.51 0.33
N LEU A 141 8.92 -2.90 0.67
CA LEU A 141 9.32 -1.60 0.10
C LEU A 141 9.62 -1.70 -1.40
N ARG A 142 10.28 -2.77 -1.84
CA ARG A 142 10.56 -3.01 -3.27
C ARG A 142 9.28 -3.24 -4.05
N ILE A 143 8.33 -4.00 -3.50
CA ILE A 143 7.02 -4.22 -4.12
C ILE A 143 6.23 -2.90 -4.22
N ALA A 144 6.21 -2.09 -3.14
CA ALA A 144 5.55 -0.79 -3.15
C ALA A 144 6.19 0.17 -4.16
N ALA A 145 7.52 0.18 -4.25
CA ALA A 145 8.24 0.95 -5.25
C ALA A 145 7.98 0.46 -6.68
N ALA A 146 7.89 -0.85 -6.91
CA ALA A 146 7.52 -1.39 -8.22
C ALA A 146 6.11 -0.95 -8.64
N HIS A 147 5.16 -0.89 -7.70
CA HIS A 147 3.81 -0.37 -7.95
C HIS A 147 3.83 1.14 -8.26
N ALA A 148 4.57 1.94 -7.47
CA ALA A 148 4.71 3.37 -7.70
C ALA A 148 5.43 3.70 -9.02
N TYR A 149 6.38 2.84 -9.42
CA TYR A 149 7.13 2.97 -10.67
C TYR A 149 6.22 2.86 -11.90
N GLN A 150 5.15 2.04 -11.85
CA GLN A 150 4.15 1.99 -12.92
C GLN A 150 3.45 3.34 -13.13
N ARG A 151 3.39 4.18 -12.09
CA ARG A 151 2.82 5.54 -12.12
C ARG A 151 3.88 6.63 -12.39
N ASN A 152 5.14 6.26 -12.61
CA ASN A 152 6.30 7.16 -12.68
C ASN A 152 6.39 8.11 -11.47
N ALA A 153 6.05 7.61 -10.28
CA ALA A 153 6.04 8.37 -9.03
C ALA A 153 6.93 7.67 -7.97
N PRO A 154 7.46 8.43 -6.98
CA PRO A 154 8.12 7.82 -5.83
C PRO A 154 7.13 6.98 -5.03
N ALA A 155 7.61 5.93 -4.37
CA ALA A 155 6.79 5.11 -3.49
C ALA A 155 6.26 5.95 -2.32
N THR A 156 4.94 5.92 -2.15
CA THR A 156 4.23 6.65 -1.09
C THR A 156 3.70 5.70 -0.03
N VAL A 157 3.20 6.26 1.08
CA VAL A 157 2.49 5.48 2.11
C VAL A 157 1.27 4.76 1.53
N GLU A 158 0.60 5.33 0.52
CA GLU A 158 -0.54 4.69 -0.16
C GLU A 158 -0.14 3.42 -0.92
N ASP A 159 1.03 3.42 -1.56
CA ASP A 159 1.56 2.23 -2.25
C ASP A 159 1.87 1.11 -1.27
N LEU A 160 2.39 1.45 -0.08
CA LEU A 160 2.58 0.47 0.99
C LEU A 160 1.27 -0.10 1.50
N LEU A 161 0.25 0.74 1.66
CA LEU A 161 -1.08 0.27 2.02
C LEU A 161 -1.66 -0.66 0.95
N TYR A 162 -1.48 -0.34 -0.33
CA TYR A 162 -1.87 -1.23 -1.41
C TYR A 162 -1.20 -2.61 -1.29
N VAL A 163 0.10 -2.66 -0.98
CA VAL A 163 0.82 -3.93 -0.77
C VAL A 163 0.30 -4.70 0.45
N PHE A 164 0.07 -4.02 1.57
CA PHE A 164 -0.46 -4.62 2.79
C PHE A 164 -1.90 -5.15 2.61
N LEU A 165 -2.70 -4.49 1.76
CA LEU A 165 -4.13 -4.74 1.62
C LEU A 165 -4.46 -5.74 0.50
N GLU A 166 -3.87 -5.53 -0.68
CA GLU A 166 -4.31 -6.17 -1.93
C GLU A 166 -3.38 -7.29 -2.37
N MET A 167 -2.07 -7.09 -2.29
CA MET A 167 -1.09 -8.05 -2.80
C MET A 167 -0.82 -9.21 -1.84
N ARG A 168 -1.13 -9.04 -0.54
CA ARG A 168 -1.08 -10.06 0.53
C ARG A 168 0.09 -11.05 0.38
N PRO A 169 1.35 -10.60 0.40
CA PRO A 169 2.46 -11.53 0.46
C PRO A 169 2.39 -12.27 1.81
N GLN A 170 2.68 -13.59 1.84
CA GLN A 170 2.64 -14.43 3.05
C GLN A 170 3.80 -14.09 4.01
N ILE A 171 3.87 -12.83 4.43
CA ILE A 171 4.95 -12.27 5.22
C ILE A 171 4.45 -12.05 6.64
N ALA A 172 5.19 -12.58 7.61
CA ALA A 172 4.93 -12.38 9.02
C ALA A 172 4.97 -10.87 9.35
N GLY A 173 3.91 -10.35 9.99
CA GLY A 173 3.76 -8.93 10.36
C GLY A 173 2.56 -8.22 9.72
N ILE A 174 2.13 -8.64 8.53
CA ILE A 174 0.97 -8.06 7.81
C ILE A 174 -0.37 -8.49 8.43
N GLU A 175 -0.40 -9.62 9.15
CA GLU A 175 -1.59 -10.16 9.84
C GLU A 175 -2.19 -9.22 10.90
N LEU A 176 -1.42 -8.24 11.39
CA LEU A 176 -1.90 -7.24 12.35
C LEU A 176 -2.77 -6.18 11.68
N MET A 177 -2.40 -5.76 10.47
CA MET A 177 -3.22 -4.82 9.70
C MET A 177 -4.53 -5.47 9.30
N ASP A 178 -4.52 -6.73 8.84
CA ASP A 178 -5.73 -7.48 8.45
C ASP A 178 -6.74 -7.59 9.62
N ARG A 179 -6.27 -7.79 10.85
CA ARG A 179 -7.11 -7.78 12.07
C ARG A 179 -7.79 -6.43 12.32
N HIS A 180 -7.09 -5.31 12.14
CA HIS A 180 -7.67 -3.99 12.32
C HIS A 180 -8.67 -3.62 11.21
N ILE A 181 -8.44 -4.05 9.98
CA ILE A 181 -9.31 -3.77 8.83
C ILE A 181 -10.60 -4.62 8.87
N ALA A 182 -10.50 -5.87 9.30
CA ALA A 182 -11.67 -6.73 9.49
C ALA A 182 -12.64 -6.16 10.53
N ASN A 183 -12.11 -5.50 11.58
CA ASN A 183 -12.92 -4.81 12.59
C ASN A 183 -13.57 -3.53 12.06
N VAL A 184 -12.93 -2.81 11.14
CA VAL A 184 -13.47 -1.60 10.49
C VAL A 184 -14.57 -1.96 9.49
N ARG A 185 -14.41 -3.03 8.70
CA ARG A 185 -15.47 -3.53 7.79
C ARG A 185 -16.73 -3.98 8.54
N ARG A 186 -16.60 -4.43 9.80
CA ARG A 186 -17.74 -4.76 10.68
C ARG A 186 -18.35 -3.54 11.38
N SER A 187 -17.60 -2.44 11.52
CA SER A 187 -18.01 -1.27 12.31
C SER A 187 -18.54 -0.11 11.46
N ARG A 188 -18.57 -0.24 10.12
CA ARG A 188 -19.19 0.76 9.24
C ARG A 188 -20.72 0.60 9.32
N PRO A 189 -21.48 1.57 9.86
CA PRO A 189 -22.93 1.55 9.75
C PRO A 189 -23.27 1.69 8.27
N VAL A 190 -23.79 0.60 7.69
CA VAL A 190 -24.27 0.56 6.30
C VAL A 190 -25.44 1.54 6.19
N ARG A 191 -25.19 2.73 5.65
CA ARG A 191 -26.22 3.76 5.48
C ARG A 191 -27.23 3.44 4.35
N ASN A 192 -27.06 2.32 3.64
CA ASN A 192 -27.94 1.85 2.56
C ASN A 192 -28.21 0.34 2.66
N ALA A 193 -28.56 -0.18 3.84
CA ALA A 193 -29.15 -1.49 3.96
C ALA A 193 -30.67 -1.32 4.03
N SER A 194 -31.36 -1.76 2.98
CA SER A 194 -32.81 -2.01 3.01
C SER A 194 -33.16 -2.84 4.25
N PRO A 195 -34.31 -2.58 4.89
CA PRO A 195 -34.66 -3.23 6.15
C PRO A 195 -34.70 -4.75 5.96
N PRO A 196 -34.10 -5.55 6.87
CA PRO A 196 -34.23 -6.99 6.79
C PRO A 196 -35.70 -7.35 6.97
N LEU A 197 -36.24 -8.05 5.98
CA LEU A 197 -37.54 -8.70 6.09
C LEU A 197 -37.54 -9.56 7.35
N ARG A 198 -38.47 -9.24 8.25
CA ARG A 198 -38.84 -10.05 9.42
C ARG A 198 -38.95 -11.52 9.03
N GLN A 199 -38.08 -12.35 9.60
CA GLN A 199 -38.40 -13.77 9.75
C GLN A 199 -39.51 -13.88 10.82
N PRO A 200 -40.60 -14.63 10.55
CA PRO A 200 -41.68 -14.80 11.50
C PRO A 200 -41.21 -15.68 12.66
N SER A 201 -41.51 -15.20 13.86
CA SER A 201 -41.46 -15.92 15.13
C SER A 201 -42.08 -17.30 15.05
N GLN A 202 -41.31 -18.34 15.37
CA GLN A 202 -41.87 -19.61 15.82
C GLN A 202 -41.83 -19.71 17.37
N PRO A 203 -42.86 -20.32 17.97
CA PRO A 203 -43.17 -20.16 19.38
C PRO A 203 -42.29 -21.01 20.30
N ALA A 204 -42.12 -20.49 21.51
CA ALA A 204 -41.47 -21.14 22.65
C ALA A 204 -42.20 -22.42 23.06
N PHE A 205 -41.47 -23.55 23.12
CA PHE A 205 -41.52 -24.51 24.24
C PHE A 205 -40.42 -25.58 24.06
N ALA A 206 -39.33 -25.50 24.83
CA ALA A 206 -38.48 -26.64 25.18
C ALA A 206 -37.62 -26.28 26.42
N PRO A 207 -37.37 -27.24 27.33
CA PRO A 207 -37.06 -26.98 28.74
C PRO A 207 -35.58 -26.56 29.00
N PRO A 208 -35.30 -25.92 30.15
CA PRO A 208 -33.98 -25.36 30.45
C PRO A 208 -32.95 -26.45 30.78
N PRO A 209 -31.70 -26.35 30.28
CA PRO A 209 -30.59 -27.16 30.79
C PRO A 209 -30.12 -26.64 32.17
N PRO A 210 -29.69 -27.55 33.08
CA PRO A 210 -29.36 -27.23 34.47
C PRO A 210 -28.05 -26.42 34.61
N PRO A 211 -27.88 -25.69 35.73
CA PRO A 211 -26.78 -24.75 35.93
C PRO A 211 -25.45 -25.49 36.15
N ARG A 212 -24.38 -25.00 35.51
CA ARG A 212 -23.01 -25.42 35.83
C ARG A 212 -22.35 -24.33 36.67
N ASP A 213 -22.11 -24.70 37.92
CA ASP A 213 -21.37 -23.94 38.91
C ASP A 213 -19.92 -23.66 38.49
N THR A 214 -19.54 -22.40 38.69
CA THR A 214 -18.26 -21.81 39.18
C THR A 214 -16.87 -22.39 38.80
N PRO A 215 -15.84 -21.52 38.70
CA PRO A 215 -14.56 -21.82 38.08
C PRO A 215 -13.64 -22.65 38.98
N ARG A 216 -13.02 -23.70 38.42
CA ARG A 216 -11.99 -24.49 39.12
C ARG A 216 -10.65 -23.77 39.11
N GLU A 217 -10.40 -23.08 40.21
CA GLU A 217 -9.09 -22.65 40.70
C GLU A 217 -8.14 -23.86 40.84
N ARG A 218 -7.12 -23.96 39.99
CA ARG A 218 -6.04 -24.95 40.16
C ARG A 218 -5.03 -24.42 41.18
N VAL A 219 -5.28 -24.76 42.43
CA VAL A 219 -4.32 -24.69 43.53
C VAL A 219 -3.12 -25.60 43.23
N ARG A 220 -1.94 -25.01 43.06
CA ARG A 220 -0.65 -25.70 43.14
C ARG A 220 -0.44 -26.15 44.58
N ARG A 221 -0.15 -27.44 44.79
CA ARG A 221 0.53 -27.94 46.00
C ARG A 221 1.61 -28.97 45.65
N PRO A 222 2.63 -29.09 46.53
CA PRO A 222 4.01 -29.41 46.17
C PRO A 222 4.33 -30.88 46.40
N ALA A 223 5.27 -31.43 45.62
CA ALA A 223 5.87 -32.72 45.90
C ALA A 223 7.23 -32.51 46.60
N GLY A 224 7.31 -32.93 47.85
CA GLY A 224 8.54 -33.00 48.62
C GLY A 224 9.16 -34.41 48.58
N ARG A 225 10.48 -34.42 48.39
CA ARG A 225 11.53 -35.20 49.07
C ARG A 225 11.33 -36.70 49.32
N PHE A 226 12.21 -37.50 48.70
CA PHE A 226 12.94 -38.58 49.37
C PHE A 226 14.43 -38.52 48.95
N PHE A 227 15.32 -38.68 49.93
CA PHE A 227 16.79 -38.52 49.90
C PHE A 227 17.51 -39.74 49.32
N VAL A 228 18.69 -39.53 48.70
CA VAL A 228 19.94 -40.23 49.02
C VAL A 228 21.11 -39.23 48.92
N ASN A 229 21.98 -39.25 49.92
CA ASN A 229 23.12 -38.37 50.16
C ASN A 229 24.33 -38.67 49.24
N ASP A 230 25.07 -37.63 48.87
CA ASP A 230 26.54 -37.67 48.73
C ASP A 230 27.12 -36.27 49.09
N PRO A 231 28.35 -36.17 49.65
CA PRO A 231 28.73 -35.04 50.50
C PRO A 231 29.43 -33.86 49.78
N GLN A 232 28.96 -32.67 50.13
CA GLN A 232 29.62 -31.36 50.35
C GLN A 232 30.93 -30.97 49.62
N LEU A 233 30.82 -29.82 48.92
CA LEU A 233 31.80 -28.72 48.90
C LEU A 233 31.03 -27.38 49.09
N PRO A 234 31.61 -26.34 49.72
CA PRO A 234 30.87 -25.14 50.13
C PRO A 234 30.94 -24.05 49.06
N ASP A 235 29.84 -23.36 48.75
CA ASP A 235 29.90 -22.17 47.90
C ASP A 235 29.03 -21.01 48.40
N GLN A 236 29.55 -19.83 48.10
CA GLN A 236 29.41 -18.53 48.76
C GLN A 236 28.16 -17.74 48.31
N ASP A 237 27.27 -18.37 47.54
CA ASP A 237 26.24 -17.70 46.72
C ASP A 237 24.92 -17.40 47.44
N ASP A 238 24.64 -18.06 48.57
CA ASP A 238 23.36 -17.93 49.27
C ASP A 238 23.14 -16.56 49.96
N ALA A 239 24.21 -15.80 50.20
CA ALA A 239 24.12 -14.47 50.81
C ALA A 239 23.76 -13.39 49.78
N VAL A 240 24.22 -13.53 48.53
CA VAL A 240 23.97 -12.57 47.45
C VAL A 240 22.54 -12.71 46.95
N GLN A 241 22.04 -13.94 46.84
CA GLN A 241 20.67 -14.22 46.39
C GLN A 241 19.61 -13.60 47.30
N ARG A 242 19.81 -13.65 48.62
CA ARG A 242 18.87 -13.04 49.58
C ARG A 242 18.92 -11.51 49.57
N ALA A 243 20.08 -10.92 49.28
CA ALA A 243 20.22 -9.47 49.12
C ALA A 243 19.52 -8.99 47.85
N THR A 244 19.63 -9.73 46.74
CA THR A 244 18.93 -9.39 45.48
C THR A 244 17.42 -9.53 45.60
N ASP A 245 16.92 -10.51 46.34
CA ASP A 245 15.47 -10.69 46.54
C ASP A 245 14.87 -9.55 47.39
N SER A 246 15.61 -9.05 48.38
CA SER A 246 15.17 -7.88 49.17
C SER A 246 15.09 -6.60 48.33
N LEU A 247 16.04 -6.42 47.40
CA LEU A 247 16.09 -5.28 46.48
C LEU A 247 14.96 -5.35 45.45
N GLN A 248 14.67 -6.54 44.91
CA GLN A 248 13.57 -6.73 43.98
C GLN A 248 12.21 -6.47 44.65
N ASN A 249 12.02 -6.95 45.88
CA ASN A 249 10.78 -6.70 46.62
C ASN A 249 10.58 -5.21 46.93
N SER A 250 11.64 -4.46 47.27
CA SER A 250 11.56 -3.01 47.46
C SER A 250 11.19 -2.25 46.17
N ARG A 251 11.64 -2.75 45.01
CA ARG A 251 11.38 -2.15 43.70
C ARG A 251 9.95 -2.42 43.23
N ILE A 252 9.40 -3.58 43.56
CA ILE A 252 7.99 -3.92 43.30
C ILE A 252 7.07 -3.02 44.13
N GLU A 253 7.39 -2.79 45.41
CA GLU A 253 6.60 -1.93 46.28
C GLU A 253 6.61 -0.46 45.82
N ALA A 254 7.74 0.03 45.31
CA ALA A 254 7.85 1.36 44.69
C ALA A 254 7.05 1.48 43.38
N LEU A 255 6.99 0.41 42.58
CA LEU A 255 6.18 0.37 41.36
C LEU A 255 4.67 0.36 41.68
N GLU A 256 4.25 -0.34 42.73
CA GLU A 256 2.85 -0.32 43.17
C GLU A 256 2.41 1.07 43.65
N GLN A 257 3.26 1.78 44.39
CA GLN A 257 2.98 3.17 44.78
C GLN A 257 2.88 4.11 43.58
N MET A 258 3.72 3.92 42.56
CA MET A 258 3.69 4.72 41.33
C MET A 258 2.44 4.44 40.48
N ILE A 259 2.02 3.16 40.38
CA ILE A 259 0.80 2.77 39.68
C ILE A 259 -0.43 3.36 40.35
N ARG A 260 -0.48 3.39 41.69
CA ARG A 260 -1.57 4.04 42.43
C ARG A 260 -1.61 5.55 42.18
N ALA A 261 -0.45 6.22 42.11
CA ALA A 261 -0.36 7.64 41.78
C ALA A 261 -0.82 7.94 40.34
N ILE A 262 -0.41 7.13 39.37
CA ILE A 262 -0.82 7.27 37.96
C ILE A 262 -2.32 7.00 37.79
N SER A 263 -2.88 6.03 38.51
CA SER A 263 -4.32 5.73 38.50
C SER A 263 -5.14 6.92 39.05
N GLY A 264 -4.61 7.63 40.06
CA GLY A 264 -5.17 8.90 40.54
C GLY A 264 -5.09 10.03 39.50
N GLN A 265 -4.00 10.12 38.74
CA GLN A 265 -3.86 11.12 37.67
C GLN A 265 -4.79 10.86 36.47
N ILE A 266 -4.99 9.60 36.07
CA ILE A 266 -5.87 9.23 34.95
C ILE A 266 -7.34 9.50 35.30
N THR A 267 -7.74 9.27 36.54
CA THR A 267 -9.10 9.59 37.00
C THR A 267 -9.33 11.10 37.04
N GLY A 268 -8.36 11.90 37.49
CA GLY A 268 -8.42 13.37 37.41
C GLY A 268 -8.51 13.91 35.97
N GLN A 269 -7.72 13.37 35.03
CA GLN A 269 -7.77 13.81 33.63
C GLN A 269 -9.09 13.46 32.91
N ARG A 270 -9.76 12.38 33.34
CA ARG A 270 -11.03 11.97 32.77
C ARG A 270 -12.18 12.91 33.18
N ASP A 271 -12.12 13.45 34.39
CA ASP A 271 -13.08 14.45 34.88
C ASP A 271 -12.90 15.81 34.17
N ASP A 272 -11.65 16.19 33.86
CA ASP A 272 -11.36 17.40 33.08
C ASP A 272 -11.81 17.25 31.61
N ALA A 273 -11.61 16.07 31.00
CA ALA A 273 -12.07 15.78 29.64
C ALA A 273 -13.61 15.79 29.49
N GLN A 274 -14.34 15.38 30.54
CA GLN A 274 -15.80 15.44 30.53
C GLN A 274 -16.33 16.89 30.58
N ARG A 275 -15.60 17.82 31.21
CA ARG A 275 -15.95 19.25 31.23
C ARG A 275 -15.79 19.92 29.86
N PHE A 276 -14.84 19.48 29.04
CA PHE A 276 -14.64 20.00 27.68
C PHE A 276 -15.60 19.40 26.64
N SER A 277 -16.07 18.15 26.85
CA SER A 277 -17.02 17.48 25.95
C SER A 277 -18.46 18.00 26.05
N GLY A 278 -18.87 18.61 27.18
CA GLY A 278 -20.23 19.12 27.37
C GLY A 278 -20.58 20.33 26.51
N GLY A 279 -19.60 21.18 26.16
CA GLY A 279 -19.85 22.43 25.45
C GLY A 279 -20.14 22.30 23.95
N VAL A 280 -19.89 21.14 23.33
CA VAL A 280 -20.19 20.90 21.90
C VAL A 280 -21.62 20.39 21.73
N PHE A 281 -22.11 19.61 22.69
CA PHE A 281 -23.48 19.11 22.69
C PHE A 281 -24.49 20.24 22.94
N ASP A 282 -24.19 21.17 23.85
CA ASP A 282 -25.00 22.39 24.06
C ASP A 282 -25.04 23.30 22.83
N ARG A 283 -23.98 23.35 22.02
CA ARG A 283 -23.94 24.14 20.77
C ARG A 283 -24.76 23.51 19.65
N LEU A 284 -24.77 22.18 19.56
CA LEU A 284 -25.62 21.44 18.63
C LEU A 284 -27.10 21.52 19.05
N GLN A 285 -27.38 21.47 20.34
CA GLN A 285 -28.72 21.64 20.88
C GLN A 285 -29.21 23.09 20.71
N MET A 286 -28.33 24.10 20.83
CA MET A 286 -28.64 25.48 20.46
C MET A 286 -28.96 25.64 18.97
N LEU A 287 -28.18 25.02 18.09
CA LEU A 287 -28.42 25.02 16.64
C LEU A 287 -29.73 24.34 16.26
N GLU A 288 -30.07 23.25 16.95
CA GLU A 288 -31.32 22.53 16.78
C GLU A 288 -32.52 23.36 17.29
N THR A 289 -32.41 24.01 18.46
CA THR A 289 -33.46 24.95 18.93
C THR A 289 -33.61 26.16 18.03
N LEU A 290 -32.54 26.64 17.41
CA LEU A 290 -32.55 27.78 16.47
C LEU A 290 -33.13 27.39 15.11
N MET A 291 -33.01 26.11 14.72
CA MET A 291 -33.69 25.52 13.56
C MET A 291 -35.17 25.25 13.83
N SER A 292 -35.55 24.83 15.04
CA SER A 292 -36.94 24.53 15.40
C SER A 292 -37.76 25.76 15.79
N SER A 293 -37.14 26.89 16.13
CA SER A 293 -37.85 28.13 16.48
C SER A 293 -38.14 29.07 15.31
N ARG A 294 -37.97 28.64 14.06
CA ARG A 294 -38.26 29.47 12.88
C ARG A 294 -39.74 29.30 12.48
N PRO A 295 -40.57 30.36 12.55
CA PRO A 295 -41.98 30.24 12.23
C PRO A 295 -42.19 30.01 10.73
N GLU A 296 -43.20 29.20 10.46
CA GLU A 296 -43.75 28.87 9.15
C GLU A 296 -44.01 30.13 8.32
N GLY A 297 -43.33 30.26 7.18
CA GLY A 297 -43.61 31.31 6.20
C GLY A 297 -42.35 32.01 5.71
N GLY A 298 -41.72 31.46 4.67
CA GLY A 298 -40.73 32.21 3.89
C GLY A 298 -39.55 31.39 3.38
N ASP A 299 -39.67 31.04 2.10
CA ASP A 299 -38.59 30.80 1.13
C ASP A 299 -37.98 29.38 1.03
N GLY A 300 -38.69 28.52 0.29
CA GLY A 300 -38.19 27.26 -0.26
C GLY A 300 -37.05 27.41 -1.28
N GLY A 301 -36.60 28.63 -1.61
CA GLY A 301 -35.51 28.87 -2.55
C GLY A 301 -34.13 28.44 -2.06
N THR A 302 -33.90 28.33 -0.74
CA THR A 302 -32.57 27.96 -0.20
C THR A 302 -32.33 26.46 -0.19
N LEU A 303 -33.36 25.67 0.13
CA LEU A 303 -33.33 24.21 -0.01
C LEU A 303 -33.28 23.80 -1.48
N GLN A 304 -34.04 24.48 -2.35
CA GLN A 304 -33.98 24.22 -3.79
C GLN A 304 -32.58 24.50 -4.36
N ARG A 305 -31.92 25.60 -3.95
CA ARG A 305 -30.52 25.88 -4.36
C ARG A 305 -29.51 24.88 -3.83
N LEU A 306 -29.71 24.31 -2.65
CA LEU A 306 -28.84 23.28 -2.10
C LEU A 306 -29.05 21.94 -2.81
N ILE A 307 -30.29 21.61 -3.15
CA ILE A 307 -30.65 20.43 -3.94
C ILE A 307 -30.06 20.56 -5.35
N ASP A 308 -30.24 21.71 -6.02
CA ASP A 308 -29.69 21.95 -7.36
C ASP A 308 -28.15 21.94 -7.35
N ARG A 309 -27.52 22.41 -6.27
CA ARG A 309 -26.06 22.30 -6.10
C ARG A 309 -25.59 20.86 -5.92
N LEU A 310 -26.31 20.07 -5.13
CA LEU A 310 -26.00 18.65 -4.93
C LEU A 310 -26.20 17.86 -6.22
N ASP A 311 -27.24 18.18 -7.00
CA ASP A 311 -27.50 17.56 -8.32
C ASP A 311 -26.41 17.94 -9.34
N SER A 312 -25.90 19.17 -9.28
CA SER A 312 -24.76 19.61 -10.12
C SER A 312 -23.46 18.89 -9.76
N LEU A 313 -23.20 18.66 -8.48
CA LEU A 313 -22.03 17.95 -7.99
C LEU A 313 -22.12 16.45 -8.29
N GLU A 314 -23.32 15.87 -8.20
CA GLU A 314 -23.57 14.49 -8.60
C GLU A 314 -23.32 14.28 -10.10
N ARG A 315 -23.75 15.20 -10.97
CA ARG A 315 -23.45 15.15 -12.41
C ARG A 315 -21.96 15.28 -12.69
N LEU A 316 -21.27 16.15 -11.95
CA LEU A 316 -19.82 16.36 -12.10
C LEU A 316 -18.99 15.17 -11.61
N MET A 317 -19.53 14.37 -10.68
CA MET A 317 -18.88 13.15 -10.20
C MET A 317 -19.26 11.88 -10.97
N ARG A 318 -20.35 11.89 -11.76
CA ARG A 318 -20.82 10.73 -12.54
C ARG A 318 -20.24 10.63 -13.95
N GLU A 319 -19.58 11.66 -14.46
CA GLU A 319 -19.04 11.66 -15.81
C GLU A 319 -17.59 11.11 -15.83
N PRO A 320 -17.33 9.97 -16.51
CA PRO A 320 -16.00 9.43 -16.66
C PRO A 320 -15.18 10.35 -17.58
N ARG A 321 -13.89 10.45 -17.23
CA ARG A 321 -12.90 11.39 -17.73
C ARG A 321 -12.44 11.09 -19.17
N ASP A 322 -13.36 11.15 -20.13
CA ASP A 322 -13.07 11.03 -21.56
C ASP A 322 -13.59 12.27 -22.32
N GLY A 323 -12.65 13.02 -22.94
CA GLY A 323 -12.95 13.96 -24.03
C GLY A 323 -13.42 15.37 -23.63
N ASN A 324 -12.47 16.20 -23.19
CA ASN A 324 -12.65 17.63 -22.86
C ASN A 324 -13.01 18.55 -24.06
N THR A 325 -13.41 18.00 -25.22
CA THR A 325 -13.78 18.76 -26.41
C THR A 325 -15.28 19.11 -26.41
N ASN A 326 -16.14 18.20 -25.96
CA ASN A 326 -17.60 18.40 -25.99
C ASN A 326 -18.08 19.40 -24.93
N ALA A 327 -17.41 19.48 -23.78
CA ALA A 327 -17.71 20.46 -22.73
C ALA A 327 -17.29 21.88 -23.14
N MET A 328 -16.16 22.04 -23.84
CA MET A 328 -15.77 23.32 -24.45
C MET A 328 -16.69 23.71 -25.61
N GLN A 329 -17.13 22.75 -26.42
CA GLN A 329 -18.12 22.99 -27.49
C GLN A 329 -19.45 23.48 -26.91
N ALA A 330 -19.94 22.85 -25.84
CA ALA A 330 -21.18 23.25 -25.16
C ALA A 330 -21.05 24.60 -24.42
N GLN A 331 -19.87 24.95 -23.92
CA GLN A 331 -19.60 26.29 -23.40
C GLN A 331 -19.48 27.34 -24.52
N LEU A 332 -18.88 26.99 -25.66
CA LEU A 332 -18.82 27.83 -26.85
C LEU A 332 -20.21 28.07 -27.42
N ASP A 333 -21.08 27.06 -27.47
CA ASP A 333 -22.48 27.21 -27.92
C ASP A 333 -23.29 28.11 -26.97
N LYS A 334 -23.03 28.03 -25.66
CA LYS A 334 -23.65 28.90 -24.64
C LYS A 334 -23.13 30.33 -24.72
N ILE A 335 -21.84 30.52 -24.98
CA ILE A 335 -21.25 31.84 -25.19
C ILE A 335 -21.72 32.42 -26.53
N GLU A 336 -21.84 31.60 -27.58
CA GLU A 336 -22.37 32.01 -28.88
C GLU A 336 -23.85 32.40 -28.77
N HIS A 337 -24.66 31.67 -28.00
CA HIS A 337 -26.04 32.05 -27.70
C HIS A 337 -26.10 33.33 -26.88
N ALA A 338 -25.26 33.48 -25.84
CA ALA A 338 -25.21 34.72 -25.06
C ALA A 338 -24.76 35.92 -25.91
N VAL A 339 -23.81 35.74 -26.83
CA VAL A 339 -23.34 36.80 -27.74
C VAL A 339 -24.37 37.10 -28.84
N ARG A 340 -25.11 36.10 -29.31
CA ARG A 340 -26.21 36.26 -30.27
C ARG A 340 -27.42 36.95 -29.64
N ASP A 341 -27.69 36.69 -28.36
CA ASP A 341 -28.74 37.37 -27.58
C ASP A 341 -28.36 38.80 -27.14
N ILE A 342 -27.06 39.12 -27.07
CA ILE A 342 -26.57 40.49 -26.77
C ILE A 342 -26.61 41.42 -28.00
N ARG A 343 -26.86 40.89 -29.21
CA ARG A 343 -27.34 41.72 -30.34
C ARG A 343 -28.87 41.68 -30.37
N PRO A 344 -29.56 42.73 -29.90
CA PRO A 344 -29.55 44.01 -30.63
C PRO A 344 -29.46 45.23 -29.70
N ALA A 345 -28.44 46.06 -29.87
CA ALA A 345 -28.42 47.42 -29.32
C ALA A 345 -28.11 48.46 -30.41
N SER A 346 -28.46 48.14 -31.65
CA SER A 346 -28.43 49.06 -32.79
C SER A 346 -29.82 49.23 -33.40
N ASP A 347 -30.84 49.19 -32.56
CA ASP A 347 -32.17 49.71 -32.87
C ASP A 347 -32.36 50.90 -31.92
N LEU A 348 -31.68 52.01 -32.23
CA LEU A 348 -32.12 53.29 -31.69
C LEU A 348 -33.54 53.47 -32.20
N ASP A 349 -34.50 53.51 -31.28
CA ASP A 349 -35.92 53.66 -31.56
C ASP A 349 -36.18 55.02 -32.24
N LEU A 350 -35.97 55.04 -33.56
CA LEU A 350 -36.25 56.18 -34.44
C LEU A 350 -37.74 56.52 -34.43
N ALA A 351 -38.62 55.60 -34.01
CA ALA A 351 -40.05 55.87 -33.87
C ALA A 351 -40.34 56.89 -32.76
N ALA A 352 -39.52 56.94 -31.70
CA ALA A 352 -39.62 57.95 -30.65
C ALA A 352 -39.17 59.35 -31.12
N ILE A 353 -38.29 59.43 -32.11
CA ILE A 353 -37.89 60.69 -32.75
C ILE A 353 -38.93 61.09 -33.81
N ASP A 354 -39.46 60.14 -34.57
CA ASP A 354 -40.48 60.35 -35.60
C ASP A 354 -41.81 60.82 -35.01
N THR A 355 -42.21 60.27 -33.86
CA THR A 355 -43.37 60.77 -33.09
C THR A 355 -43.16 62.19 -32.57
N ARG A 356 -41.97 62.52 -32.07
CA ARG A 356 -41.66 63.89 -31.62
C ARG A 356 -41.57 64.88 -32.79
N LEU A 357 -41.10 64.44 -33.96
CA LEU A 357 -41.08 65.25 -35.16
C LEU A 357 -42.51 65.52 -35.65
N GLY A 358 -43.37 64.49 -35.68
CA GLY A 358 -44.79 64.63 -36.01
C GLY A 358 -45.56 65.53 -35.04
N GLU A 359 -45.25 65.49 -33.74
CA GLU A 359 -45.82 66.42 -32.75
C GLU A 359 -45.39 67.87 -33.00
N VAL A 360 -44.13 68.09 -33.40
CA VAL A 360 -43.62 69.43 -33.74
C VAL A 360 -44.26 69.94 -35.02
N GLU A 361 -44.38 69.10 -36.06
CA GLU A 361 -45.06 69.45 -37.31
C GLU A 361 -46.53 69.81 -37.06
N ALA A 362 -47.28 69.01 -36.29
CA ALA A 362 -48.66 69.30 -35.94
C ALA A 362 -48.81 70.62 -35.16
N ARG A 363 -47.83 70.98 -34.32
CA ARG A 363 -47.82 72.23 -33.56
C ARG A 363 -47.51 73.44 -34.44
N ILE A 364 -46.59 73.29 -35.41
CA ILE A 364 -46.29 74.32 -36.40
C ILE A 364 -47.49 74.54 -37.33
N GLU A 365 -48.10 73.46 -37.83
CA GLU A 365 -49.32 73.55 -38.65
C GLU A 365 -50.48 74.17 -37.87
N GLY A 366 -50.67 73.79 -36.61
CA GLY A 366 -51.69 74.39 -35.75
C GLY A 366 -51.49 75.89 -35.54
N THR A 367 -50.26 76.33 -35.27
CA THR A 367 -49.95 77.76 -35.09
C THR A 367 -50.05 78.55 -36.39
N LEU A 368 -49.64 77.98 -37.54
CA LEU A 368 -49.80 78.59 -38.85
C LEU A 368 -51.27 78.70 -39.24
N ALA A 369 -52.07 77.63 -39.07
CA ALA A 369 -53.50 77.63 -39.35
C ALA A 369 -54.23 78.67 -38.48
N GLN A 370 -53.85 78.81 -37.21
CA GLN A 370 -54.42 79.81 -36.31
C GLN A 370 -54.05 81.24 -36.72
N LYS A 371 -52.81 81.47 -37.18
CA LYS A 371 -52.37 82.75 -37.75
C LYS A 371 -53.04 83.08 -39.08
N PHE A 372 -53.26 82.08 -39.95
CA PHE A 372 -53.99 82.25 -41.21
C PHE A 372 -55.47 82.52 -40.96
N ALA A 373 -56.13 81.82 -40.04
CA ALA A 373 -57.50 82.13 -39.64
C ALA A 373 -57.64 83.53 -39.02
N ALA A 374 -56.63 83.98 -38.26
CA ALA A 374 -56.58 85.34 -37.72
C ALA A 374 -56.33 86.42 -38.80
N LEU A 375 -55.68 86.06 -39.92
CA LEU A 375 -55.53 86.93 -41.09
C LEU A 375 -56.79 86.93 -41.96
N ASP A 376 -57.43 85.79 -42.16
CA ASP A 376 -58.64 85.63 -42.98
C ASP A 376 -59.84 86.35 -42.34
N SER A 377 -59.95 86.29 -41.00
CA SER A 377 -60.93 87.09 -40.24
C SER A 377 -60.65 88.60 -40.23
N ARG A 378 -59.42 89.03 -40.53
CA ARG A 378 -59.09 90.46 -40.72
C ARG A 378 -59.35 90.94 -42.16
N PHE A 379 -59.48 90.03 -43.12
CA PHE A 379 -59.72 90.29 -44.54
C PHE A 379 -61.10 89.79 -44.97
N ASP A 380 -62.13 89.97 -44.14
CA ASP A 380 -63.51 89.64 -44.53
C ASP A 380 -63.97 90.55 -45.70
N PRO A 381 -64.13 90.01 -46.93
CA PRO A 381 -64.58 90.80 -48.08
C PRO A 381 -66.01 91.33 -47.86
N GLY A 382 -66.80 90.76 -46.95
CA GLY A 382 -68.10 91.27 -46.55
C GLY A 382 -68.01 92.62 -45.84
N GLN A 383 -67.00 92.82 -44.98
CA GLN A 383 -66.76 94.12 -44.34
C GLN A 383 -66.28 95.17 -45.36
N MET A 384 -65.45 94.79 -46.34
CA MET A 384 -65.04 95.69 -47.42
C MET A 384 -66.22 96.03 -48.35
N LEU A 385 -67.10 95.08 -48.63
CA LEU A 385 -68.32 95.32 -49.42
C LEU A 385 -69.31 96.21 -48.68
N SER A 386 -69.57 96.02 -47.38
CA SER A 386 -70.37 96.96 -46.60
C SER A 386 -69.76 98.35 -46.51
N ARG A 387 -68.41 98.47 -46.47
CA ARG A 387 -67.74 99.79 -46.55
C ARG A 387 -67.88 100.40 -47.95
N LEU A 388 -67.83 99.60 -49.02
CA LEU A 388 -68.05 100.05 -50.39
C LEU A 388 -69.50 100.46 -50.64
N ASP A 389 -70.48 99.74 -50.09
CA ASP A 389 -71.92 100.05 -50.16
C ASP A 389 -72.22 101.37 -49.40
N ILE A 390 -71.60 101.58 -48.24
CA ILE A 390 -71.64 102.87 -47.51
C ILE A 390 -70.97 104.00 -48.32
N ILE A 391 -69.91 103.70 -49.06
CA ILE A 391 -69.22 104.69 -49.92
C ILE A 391 -70.04 104.98 -51.19
N GLU A 392 -70.75 104.01 -51.75
CA GLU A 392 -71.60 104.13 -52.94
C GLU A 392 -72.89 104.89 -52.62
N GLU A 393 -73.54 104.60 -51.49
CA GLU A 393 -74.70 105.34 -50.96
C GLU A 393 -74.31 106.80 -50.63
N ALA A 394 -73.11 107.03 -50.08
CA ALA A 394 -72.59 108.37 -49.79
C ALA A 394 -72.13 109.15 -51.04
N LEU A 395 -71.89 108.49 -52.19
CA LEU A 395 -71.50 109.16 -53.43
C LEU A 395 -72.70 109.59 -54.29
N ILE A 396 -73.84 108.89 -54.17
CA ILE A 396 -75.02 109.11 -55.02
C ILE A 396 -76.05 110.05 -54.32
N GLY A 397 -76.02 110.12 -53.00
CA GLY A 397 -76.80 111.08 -52.23
C GLY A 397 -76.04 112.36 -51.90
N ARG A 398 -76.33 113.46 -52.63
CA ARG A 398 -76.37 114.85 -52.12
C ARG A 398 -75.15 115.75 -52.37
N ASP A 399 -75.33 116.58 -53.40
CA ASP A 399 -74.66 117.88 -53.61
C ASP A 399 -74.83 118.82 -52.40
N GLY A 400 -73.73 119.45 -51.98
CA GLY A 400 -73.77 120.72 -51.23
C GLY A 400 -73.23 120.76 -49.80
N ALA A 401 -72.28 119.91 -49.40
CA ALA A 401 -71.52 120.08 -48.13
C ALA A 401 -70.11 119.43 -48.15
N LEU A 402 -69.42 119.47 -49.29
CA LEU A 402 -68.24 118.64 -49.60
C LEU A 402 -66.91 119.01 -48.90
N SER A 403 -66.79 120.10 -48.16
CA SER A 403 -65.47 120.50 -47.60
C SER A 403 -65.24 120.03 -46.16
N GLY A 404 -66.28 119.87 -45.34
CA GLY A 404 -66.11 119.50 -43.92
C GLY A 404 -65.99 118.00 -43.68
N ASP A 405 -66.66 117.18 -44.50
CA ASP A 405 -66.68 115.72 -44.36
C ASP A 405 -65.43 115.04 -44.96
N LEU A 406 -64.81 115.67 -45.96
CA LEU A 406 -63.52 115.24 -46.52
C LEU A 406 -62.40 115.38 -45.49
N ASP A 407 -62.38 116.47 -44.71
CA ASP A 407 -61.39 116.69 -43.66
C ASP A 407 -61.54 115.67 -42.52
N SER A 408 -62.77 115.35 -42.08
CA SER A 408 -62.99 114.30 -41.07
C SER A 408 -62.64 112.90 -41.56
N ARG A 409 -62.82 112.61 -42.86
CA ARG A 409 -62.44 111.32 -43.47
C ARG A 409 -60.94 111.22 -43.69
N ILE A 410 -60.27 112.30 -44.08
CA ILE A 410 -58.81 112.37 -44.15
C ILE A 410 -58.21 112.21 -42.75
N GLN A 411 -58.82 112.83 -41.74
CA GLN A 411 -58.41 112.68 -40.34
C GLN A 411 -58.61 111.24 -39.86
N GLY A 412 -59.77 110.61 -40.12
CA GLY A 412 -60.03 109.21 -39.77
C GLY A 412 -59.13 108.21 -40.52
N LEU A 413 -58.78 108.49 -41.78
CA LEU A 413 -57.78 107.71 -42.52
C LEU A 413 -56.37 107.92 -41.96
N SER A 414 -56.04 109.13 -41.50
CA SER A 414 -54.75 109.41 -40.85
C SER A 414 -54.63 108.70 -39.49
N GLU A 415 -55.72 108.64 -38.72
CA GLU A 415 -55.79 107.92 -37.46
C GLU A 415 -55.73 106.40 -37.67
N ALA A 416 -56.45 105.88 -38.68
CA ALA A 416 -56.36 104.47 -39.07
C ALA A 416 -54.96 104.11 -39.59
N ALA A 417 -54.32 104.98 -40.37
CA ALA A 417 -52.94 104.80 -40.82
C ALA A 417 -51.94 104.82 -39.66
N ALA A 418 -52.12 105.73 -38.69
CA ALA A 418 -51.31 105.77 -37.47
C ALA A 418 -51.50 104.50 -36.61
N LEU A 419 -52.73 103.98 -36.52
CA LEU A 419 -53.05 102.75 -35.78
C LEU A 419 -52.49 101.50 -36.47
N VAL A 420 -52.52 101.46 -37.81
CA VAL A 420 -51.85 100.42 -38.60
C VAL A 420 -50.33 100.53 -38.44
N GLN A 421 -49.77 101.73 -38.47
CA GLN A 421 -48.32 101.94 -38.34
C GLN A 421 -47.82 101.55 -36.94
N THR A 422 -48.56 101.86 -35.89
CA THR A 422 -48.25 101.40 -34.52
C THR A 422 -48.41 99.88 -34.37
N SER A 423 -49.47 99.29 -34.93
CA SER A 423 -49.62 97.83 -34.98
C SER A 423 -48.49 97.13 -35.74
N VAL A 424 -48.00 97.73 -36.82
CA VAL A 424 -46.89 97.19 -37.61
C VAL A 424 -45.58 97.30 -36.85
N GLU A 425 -45.33 98.41 -36.15
CA GLU A 425 -44.14 98.56 -35.30
C GLU A 425 -44.18 97.62 -34.08
N ASP A 426 -45.33 97.44 -33.43
CA ASP A 426 -45.49 96.47 -32.35
C ASP A 426 -45.27 95.03 -32.84
N ALA A 427 -45.81 94.67 -34.01
CA ALA A 427 -45.56 93.37 -34.63
C ALA A 427 -44.08 93.20 -35.00
N ARG A 428 -43.42 94.26 -35.48
CA ARG A 428 -42.00 94.25 -35.82
C ARG A 428 -41.13 94.09 -34.58
N LEU A 429 -41.44 94.76 -33.49
CA LEU A 429 -40.74 94.61 -32.22
C LEU A 429 -40.91 93.19 -31.67
N THR A 430 -42.13 92.66 -31.71
CA THR A 430 -42.43 91.29 -31.26
C THR A 430 -41.69 90.25 -32.09
N LEU A 431 -41.68 90.39 -33.42
CA LEU A 431 -40.92 89.51 -34.30
C LEU A 431 -39.41 89.66 -34.06
N SER A 432 -38.91 90.86 -33.81
CA SER A 432 -37.50 91.07 -33.49
C SER A 432 -37.10 90.40 -32.17
N THR A 433 -37.98 90.41 -31.16
CA THR A 433 -37.73 89.70 -29.90
C THR A 433 -37.79 88.19 -30.09
N GLU A 434 -38.79 87.67 -30.82
CA GLU A 434 -38.90 86.25 -31.14
C GLU A 434 -37.69 85.75 -31.95
N ILE A 435 -37.23 86.50 -32.94
CA ILE A 435 -36.01 86.17 -33.72
C ILE A 435 -34.77 86.19 -32.81
N GLY A 436 -34.69 87.13 -31.87
CA GLY A 436 -33.62 87.18 -30.87
C GLY A 436 -33.60 85.95 -29.96
N GLU A 437 -34.77 85.54 -29.46
CA GLU A 437 -34.93 84.35 -28.62
C GLU A 437 -34.61 83.06 -29.39
N ILE A 438 -35.09 82.93 -30.63
CA ILE A 438 -34.76 81.78 -31.51
C ILE A 438 -33.27 81.75 -31.80
N SER A 439 -32.64 82.90 -32.09
CA SER A 439 -31.19 82.97 -32.32
C SER A 439 -30.40 82.57 -31.08
N ALA A 440 -30.82 83.00 -29.89
CA ALA A 440 -30.19 82.60 -28.63
C ALA A 440 -30.37 81.10 -28.35
N GLY A 441 -31.57 80.56 -28.60
CA GLY A 441 -31.86 79.13 -28.48
C GLY A 441 -31.04 78.28 -29.46
N LEU A 442 -30.90 78.72 -30.71
CA LEU A 442 -30.03 78.08 -31.70
C LEU A 442 -28.57 78.08 -31.28
N GLN A 443 -28.09 79.16 -30.66
CA GLN A 443 -26.73 79.25 -30.17
C GLN A 443 -26.50 78.32 -28.96
N ASP A 444 -27.47 78.22 -28.04
CA ASP A 444 -27.45 77.25 -26.94
C ASP A 444 -27.49 75.80 -27.46
N HIS A 445 -28.32 75.50 -28.47
CA HIS A 445 -28.30 74.19 -29.11
C HIS A 445 -26.97 73.89 -29.81
N ALA A 446 -26.37 74.87 -30.50
CA ALA A 446 -25.07 74.70 -31.14
C ALA A 446 -23.95 74.41 -30.13
N THR A 447 -23.96 75.06 -28.97
CA THR A 447 -22.99 74.78 -27.89
C THR A 447 -23.18 73.39 -27.28
N ARG A 448 -24.42 72.99 -27.00
CA ARG A 448 -24.71 71.61 -26.53
C ARG A 448 -24.32 70.54 -27.54
N ILE A 449 -24.50 70.80 -28.84
CA ILE A 449 -24.06 69.88 -29.90
C ILE A 449 -22.52 69.76 -29.90
N ALA A 450 -21.80 70.86 -29.73
CA ALA A 450 -20.34 70.86 -29.64
C ALA A 450 -19.86 70.08 -28.40
N GLU A 451 -20.45 70.31 -27.24
CA GLU A 451 -20.13 69.57 -25.99
C GLU A 451 -20.41 68.07 -26.14
N ASN A 452 -21.54 67.70 -26.76
CA ASN A 452 -21.84 66.30 -27.04
C ASN A 452 -20.87 65.67 -28.05
N ALA A 453 -20.44 66.42 -29.08
CA ALA A 453 -19.44 65.96 -30.03
C ALA A 453 -18.09 65.69 -29.36
N ASP A 454 -17.66 66.57 -28.45
CA ASP A 454 -16.45 66.38 -27.65
C ASP A 454 -16.58 65.18 -26.70
N GLY A 455 -17.75 65.00 -26.09
CA GLY A 455 -18.08 63.82 -25.27
C GLY A 455 -17.99 62.51 -26.06
N ILE A 456 -18.56 62.48 -27.27
CA ILE A 456 -18.50 61.33 -28.17
C ILE A 456 -17.06 61.04 -28.62
N ALA A 457 -16.28 62.09 -28.95
CA ALA A 457 -14.88 61.94 -29.33
C ALA A 457 -14.03 61.35 -28.19
N ASN A 458 -14.28 61.78 -26.95
CA ASN A 458 -13.63 61.21 -25.77
C ASN A 458 -14.01 59.75 -25.54
N LEU A 459 -15.28 59.39 -25.69
CA LEU A 459 -15.74 58.00 -25.59
C LEU A 459 -15.10 57.11 -26.66
N LEU A 460 -15.01 57.58 -27.91
CA LEU A 460 -14.34 56.86 -28.99
C LEU A 460 -12.86 56.62 -28.65
N ARG A 461 -12.16 57.62 -28.14
CA ARG A 461 -10.75 57.49 -27.73
C ARG A 461 -10.57 56.46 -26.60
N VAL A 462 -11.48 56.42 -25.63
CA VAL A 462 -11.46 55.43 -24.55
C VAL A 462 -11.74 54.03 -25.09
N ILE A 463 -12.70 53.88 -26.00
CA ILE A 463 -13.02 52.59 -26.63
C ILE A 463 -11.84 52.09 -27.47
N GLU A 464 -11.20 52.96 -28.24
CA GLU A 464 -10.00 52.61 -29.02
C GLU A 464 -8.84 52.20 -28.12
N GLY A 465 -8.64 52.92 -27.00
CA GLY A 465 -7.64 52.56 -25.98
C GLY A 465 -7.89 51.16 -25.40
N LYS A 466 -9.12 50.89 -24.94
CA LYS A 466 -9.51 49.57 -24.43
C LYS A 466 -9.37 48.47 -25.47
N ARG A 467 -9.75 48.76 -26.73
CA ARG A 467 -9.62 47.79 -27.82
C ARG A 467 -8.15 47.44 -28.10
N ALA A 468 -7.24 48.41 -27.98
CA ALA A 468 -5.81 48.16 -28.11
C ALA A 468 -5.25 47.34 -26.93
N GLU A 469 -5.71 47.61 -25.70
CA GLU A 469 -5.39 46.81 -24.50
C GLU A 469 -5.87 45.36 -24.66
N ASP A 470 -7.15 45.17 -25.01
CA ASP A 470 -7.73 43.84 -25.25
C ASP A 470 -6.97 43.08 -26.35
N GLN A 471 -6.57 43.76 -27.43
CA GLN A 471 -5.76 43.15 -28.49
C GLN A 471 -4.38 42.73 -28.00
N ALA A 472 -3.74 43.50 -27.13
CA ALA A 472 -2.46 43.14 -26.54
C ALA A 472 -2.58 41.93 -25.59
N GLU A 473 -3.63 41.88 -24.77
CA GLU A 473 -3.91 40.75 -23.89
C GLU A 473 -4.21 39.47 -24.68
N ILE A 474 -5.00 39.56 -25.76
CA ILE A 474 -5.27 38.42 -26.65
C ILE A 474 -3.99 37.94 -27.33
N ALA A 475 -3.08 38.85 -27.72
CA ALA A 475 -1.81 38.47 -28.30
C ALA A 475 -0.91 37.72 -27.31
N ASP A 476 -0.83 38.19 -26.05
CA ASP A 476 -0.10 37.49 -24.98
C ASP A 476 -0.69 36.11 -24.68
N LEU A 477 -2.02 36.00 -24.59
CA LEU A 477 -2.70 34.72 -24.40
C LEU A 477 -2.42 33.74 -25.55
N ARG A 478 -2.41 34.21 -26.80
CA ARG A 478 -2.03 33.39 -27.96
C ARG A 478 -0.58 32.92 -27.87
N GLN A 479 0.34 33.78 -27.47
CA GLN A 479 1.74 33.40 -27.30
C GLN A 479 1.92 32.35 -26.19
N ARG A 480 1.19 32.49 -25.08
CA ARG A 480 1.18 31.48 -24.00
C ARG A 480 0.60 30.14 -24.48
N LEU A 481 -0.48 30.16 -25.27
CA LEU A 481 -1.07 28.94 -25.83
C LEU A 481 -0.08 28.20 -26.75
N VAL A 482 0.62 28.91 -27.64
CA VAL A 482 1.67 28.32 -28.49
C VAL A 482 2.81 27.74 -27.65
N ALA A 483 3.20 28.40 -26.55
CA ALA A 483 4.22 27.88 -25.64
C ALA A 483 3.75 26.61 -24.91
N TYR A 484 2.47 26.53 -24.53
CA TYR A 484 1.90 25.33 -23.94
C TYR A 484 1.79 24.18 -24.93
N GLU A 485 1.41 24.46 -26.18
CA GLU A 485 1.38 23.48 -27.27
C GLU A 485 2.76 22.86 -27.49
N ALA A 486 3.81 23.69 -27.62
CA ALA A 486 5.18 23.22 -27.74
C ALA A 486 5.65 22.39 -26.52
N LYS A 487 5.18 22.72 -25.32
CA LYS A 487 5.48 21.95 -24.10
C LYS A 487 4.77 20.60 -24.09
N ILE A 488 3.53 20.53 -24.58
CA ILE A 488 2.77 19.28 -24.72
C ILE A 488 3.46 18.40 -25.76
N ASP A 489 3.86 18.92 -26.91
CA ASP A 489 4.58 18.16 -27.94
C ASP A 489 5.90 17.59 -27.41
N ASN A 490 6.64 18.37 -26.61
CA ASN A 490 7.87 17.89 -25.98
C ASN A 490 7.59 16.79 -24.94
N LEU A 491 6.55 16.93 -24.12
CA LEU A 491 6.13 15.87 -23.20
C LEU A 491 5.70 14.59 -23.93
N MET A 492 4.99 14.72 -25.06
CA MET A 492 4.59 13.59 -25.89
C MET A 492 5.82 12.90 -26.50
N ALA A 493 6.79 13.67 -27.02
CA ALA A 493 8.05 13.14 -27.54
C ALA A 493 8.83 12.39 -26.45
N GLN A 494 9.00 12.99 -25.27
CA GLN A 494 9.65 12.34 -24.11
C GLN A 494 8.93 11.06 -23.69
N SER A 495 7.59 11.07 -23.65
CA SER A 495 6.81 9.89 -23.29
C SER A 495 6.97 8.75 -24.29
N SER A 496 7.04 9.06 -25.59
CA SER A 496 7.24 8.05 -26.63
C SER A 496 8.64 7.46 -26.60
N GLU A 497 9.66 8.28 -26.33
CA GLU A 497 11.05 7.83 -26.14
C GLU A 497 11.17 6.89 -24.92
N VAL A 498 10.55 7.26 -23.79
CA VAL A 498 10.52 6.43 -22.58
C VAL A 498 9.79 5.11 -22.83
N LEU A 499 8.66 5.12 -23.54
CA LEU A 499 7.94 3.89 -23.91
C LEU A 499 8.76 2.99 -24.85
N ALA A 500 9.51 3.57 -25.78
CA ALA A 500 10.42 2.81 -26.65
C ALA A 500 11.54 2.15 -25.85
N ALA A 501 12.16 2.89 -24.91
CA ALA A 501 13.19 2.36 -24.03
C ALA A 501 12.67 1.23 -23.13
N TYR A 502 11.46 1.36 -22.58
CA TYR A 502 10.82 0.27 -21.83
C TYR A 502 10.53 -0.95 -22.71
N GLY A 503 10.10 -0.75 -23.96
CA GLY A 503 9.90 -1.84 -24.91
C GLY A 503 11.18 -2.64 -25.18
N GLU A 504 12.31 -1.94 -25.35
CA GLU A 504 13.62 -2.56 -25.54
C GLU A 504 14.10 -3.30 -24.28
N ALA A 505 13.98 -2.69 -23.11
CA ALA A 505 14.32 -3.32 -21.84
C ALA A 505 13.48 -4.57 -21.56
N LEU A 506 12.18 -4.54 -21.88
CA LEU A 506 11.28 -5.68 -21.74
C LEU A 506 11.66 -6.81 -22.71
N SER A 507 12.04 -6.47 -23.95
CA SER A 507 12.59 -7.42 -24.92
C SER A 507 13.89 -8.08 -24.41
N ALA A 508 14.82 -7.29 -23.88
CA ALA A 508 16.07 -7.79 -23.32
C ALA A 508 15.83 -8.70 -22.10
N HIS A 509 14.90 -8.32 -21.23
CA HIS A 509 14.53 -9.15 -20.08
C HIS A 509 13.87 -10.46 -20.52
N GLN A 510 12.97 -10.43 -21.51
CA GLN A 510 12.36 -11.63 -22.08
C GLN A 510 13.43 -12.59 -22.64
N GLN A 511 14.39 -12.08 -23.42
CA GLN A 511 15.50 -12.88 -23.94
C GLN A 511 16.36 -13.47 -22.81
N SER A 512 16.59 -12.72 -21.73
CA SER A 512 17.31 -13.24 -20.56
C SER A 512 16.55 -14.35 -19.85
N VAL A 513 15.22 -14.21 -19.67
CA VAL A 513 14.36 -15.23 -19.05
C VAL A 513 14.34 -16.49 -19.91
N ASP A 514 14.20 -16.35 -21.23
CA ASP A 514 14.25 -17.48 -22.16
C ASP A 514 15.62 -18.18 -22.11
N GLY A 515 16.71 -17.41 -21.97
CA GLY A 515 18.05 -17.93 -21.74
C GLY A 515 18.18 -18.73 -20.45
N TYR A 516 17.65 -18.22 -19.33
CA TYR A 516 17.63 -18.95 -18.05
C TYR A 516 16.76 -20.20 -18.10
N ALA A 517 15.61 -20.15 -18.77
CA ALA A 517 14.75 -21.31 -18.96
C ALA A 517 15.47 -22.41 -19.76
N ALA A 518 16.18 -22.04 -20.83
CA ALA A 518 16.98 -22.98 -21.61
C ALA A 518 18.11 -23.60 -20.77
N GLN A 519 18.88 -22.79 -20.04
CA GLN A 519 19.95 -23.29 -19.16
C GLN A 519 19.42 -24.21 -18.05
N SER A 520 18.32 -23.84 -17.42
CA SER A 520 17.66 -24.66 -16.39
C SER A 520 17.19 -26.00 -16.95
N SER A 521 16.57 -26.00 -18.14
CA SER A 521 16.15 -27.22 -18.81
C SER A 521 17.33 -28.15 -19.14
N GLN A 522 18.47 -27.58 -19.54
CA GLN A 522 19.68 -28.33 -19.80
C GLN A 522 20.28 -28.91 -18.51
N ALA A 523 20.30 -28.14 -17.41
CA ALA A 523 20.77 -28.61 -16.12
C ALA A 523 19.91 -29.76 -15.57
N ILE A 524 18.57 -29.67 -15.71
CA ILE A 524 17.64 -30.74 -15.33
C ILE A 524 17.90 -32.00 -16.17
N ALA A 525 18.13 -31.86 -17.48
CA ALA A 525 18.46 -32.99 -18.34
C ALA A 525 19.76 -33.69 -17.91
N VAL A 526 20.81 -32.91 -17.63
CA VAL A 526 22.09 -33.44 -17.14
C VAL A 526 21.92 -34.17 -15.80
N HIS A 527 21.20 -33.58 -14.84
CA HIS A 527 20.92 -34.25 -13.57
C HIS A 527 20.09 -35.54 -13.74
N GLY A 528 19.16 -35.57 -14.69
CA GLY A 528 18.43 -36.78 -15.06
C GLY A 528 19.36 -37.90 -15.53
N ASP A 529 20.33 -37.58 -16.38
CA ASP A 529 21.33 -38.53 -16.87
C ASP A 529 22.27 -39.01 -15.75
N GLU A 530 22.70 -38.12 -14.86
CA GLU A 530 23.51 -38.45 -13.68
C GLU A 530 22.76 -39.41 -12.75
N LEU A 531 21.50 -39.13 -12.44
CA LEU A 531 20.65 -40.01 -11.62
C LEU A 531 20.47 -41.38 -12.29
N ARG A 532 20.31 -41.42 -13.61
CA ARG A 532 20.22 -42.69 -14.36
C ARG A 532 21.52 -43.48 -14.25
N GLN A 533 22.68 -42.84 -14.36
CA GLN A 533 23.98 -43.47 -14.21
C GLN A 533 24.21 -44.01 -12.79
N VAL A 534 23.86 -43.23 -11.76
CA VAL A 534 23.93 -43.67 -10.36
C VAL A 534 23.00 -44.86 -10.12
N HIS A 535 21.77 -44.83 -10.65
CA HIS A 535 20.86 -45.96 -10.55
C HIS A 535 21.43 -47.22 -11.23
N GLU A 536 21.98 -47.09 -12.43
CA GLU A 536 22.62 -48.22 -13.13
C GLU A 536 23.81 -48.77 -12.34
N ALA A 537 24.64 -47.91 -11.74
CA ALA A 537 25.74 -48.32 -10.88
C ALA A 537 25.26 -49.06 -9.62
N LEU A 538 24.18 -48.60 -9.00
CA LEU A 538 23.56 -49.27 -7.85
C LEU A 538 22.99 -50.65 -8.22
N VAL A 539 22.33 -50.76 -9.38
CA VAL A 539 21.84 -52.05 -9.89
C VAL A 539 23.01 -53.00 -10.15
N LYS A 540 24.09 -52.54 -10.77
CA LYS A 540 25.32 -53.34 -10.96
C LYS A 540 25.95 -53.76 -9.65
N LEU A 541 26.02 -52.87 -8.66
CA LEU A 541 26.53 -53.18 -7.32
C LEU A 541 25.68 -54.27 -6.66
N ASN A 542 24.36 -54.18 -6.76
CA ASN A 542 23.44 -55.17 -6.21
C ASN A 542 23.63 -56.55 -6.87
N VAL A 543 23.74 -56.60 -8.20
CA VAL A 543 24.05 -57.85 -8.93
C VAL A 543 25.40 -58.42 -8.49
N ASN A 544 26.42 -57.59 -8.31
CA ASN A 544 27.72 -58.02 -7.81
C ASN A 544 27.65 -58.55 -6.37
N GLN A 545 26.86 -57.93 -5.51
CA GLN A 545 26.61 -58.40 -4.13
C GLN A 545 25.92 -59.76 -4.12
N HIS A 546 24.90 -59.97 -4.96
CA HIS A 546 24.26 -61.28 -5.11
C HIS A 546 25.21 -62.33 -5.68
N THR A 547 26.04 -61.97 -6.65
CA THR A 547 27.07 -62.85 -7.21
C THR A 547 28.09 -63.24 -6.13
N LEU A 548 28.52 -62.28 -5.30
CA LEU A 548 29.45 -62.51 -4.19
C LEU A 548 28.81 -63.33 -3.07
N ALA A 549 27.55 -63.09 -2.74
CA ALA A 549 26.81 -63.91 -1.78
C ALA A 549 26.70 -65.35 -2.29
N GLY A 550 26.33 -65.54 -3.56
CA GLY A 550 26.28 -66.86 -4.20
C GLY A 550 27.63 -67.57 -4.22
N SER A 551 28.74 -66.85 -4.48
CA SER A 551 30.07 -67.46 -4.41
C SER A 551 30.46 -67.81 -2.98
N ILE A 552 30.13 -66.99 -1.97
CA ILE A 552 30.36 -67.33 -0.56
C ILE A 552 29.56 -68.57 -0.16
N ASP A 553 28.28 -68.66 -0.54
CA ASP A 553 27.45 -69.82 -0.22
C ASP A 553 27.95 -71.09 -0.93
N GLN A 554 28.41 -70.97 -2.18
CA GLN A 554 29.07 -72.06 -2.90
C GLN A 554 30.35 -72.51 -2.17
N TRP A 555 31.21 -71.58 -1.77
CA TRP A 555 32.43 -71.89 -1.01
C TRP A 555 32.13 -72.53 0.35
N ARG A 556 31.05 -72.11 1.02
CA ARG A 556 30.60 -72.72 2.27
C ARG A 556 30.08 -74.13 2.04
N SER A 557 29.32 -74.36 0.96
CA SER A 557 28.82 -75.68 0.57
C SER A 557 29.97 -76.61 0.20
N ASP A 558 30.89 -76.16 -0.65
CA ASP A 558 32.06 -76.93 -1.10
C ASP A 558 32.99 -77.21 0.08
N GLY A 559 33.28 -76.21 0.91
CA GLY A 559 34.08 -76.38 2.13
C GLY A 559 33.42 -77.32 3.15
N ALA A 560 32.10 -77.28 3.31
CA ALA A 560 31.38 -78.23 4.15
C ALA A 560 31.42 -79.66 3.57
N GLY A 561 31.33 -79.80 2.25
CA GLY A 561 31.50 -81.07 1.55
C GLY A 561 32.90 -81.65 1.72
N ASP A 562 33.94 -80.83 1.52
CA ASP A 562 35.34 -81.21 1.73
C ASP A 562 35.60 -81.61 3.18
N LEU A 563 35.06 -80.88 4.15
CA LEU A 563 35.16 -81.23 5.57
C LEU A 563 34.42 -82.53 5.89
N ALA A 564 33.27 -82.80 5.26
CA ALA A 564 32.57 -84.08 5.41
C ALA A 564 33.40 -85.24 4.84
N ILE A 565 34.04 -85.06 3.69
CA ILE A 565 34.94 -86.06 3.11
C ILE A 565 36.15 -86.31 4.02
N VAL A 566 36.74 -85.24 4.59
CA VAL A 566 37.83 -85.37 5.57
C VAL A 566 37.35 -86.09 6.82
N ALA A 567 36.16 -85.76 7.34
CA ALA A 567 35.58 -86.41 8.49
C ALA A 567 35.34 -87.92 8.24
N ASP A 568 34.76 -88.28 7.10
CA ASP A 568 34.57 -89.68 6.69
C ASP A 568 35.91 -90.42 6.55
N ARG A 569 36.94 -89.75 6.02
CA ARG A 569 38.27 -90.33 5.88
C ARG A 569 38.96 -90.52 7.22
N ILE A 570 38.80 -89.58 8.16
CA ILE A 570 39.27 -89.72 9.54
C ILE A 570 38.53 -90.87 10.23
N GLU A 571 37.20 -90.94 10.11
CA GLU A 571 36.40 -92.03 10.69
C GLU A 571 36.81 -93.39 10.08
N GLY A 572 37.11 -93.43 8.77
CA GLY A 572 37.67 -94.59 8.09
C GLY A 572 39.04 -94.99 8.64
N LEU A 573 39.95 -94.03 8.82
CA LEU A 573 41.25 -94.26 9.44
C LEU A 573 41.13 -94.72 10.90
N GLU A 574 40.19 -94.19 11.67
CA GLU A 574 39.91 -94.64 13.03
C GLU A 574 39.43 -96.09 13.05
N ARG A 575 38.52 -96.47 12.14
CA ARG A 575 38.09 -97.87 11.98
C ARG A 575 39.25 -98.77 11.57
N GLU A 576 40.10 -98.34 10.64
CA GLU A 576 41.27 -99.11 10.19
C GLU A 576 42.34 -99.23 11.28
N ALA A 577 42.57 -98.17 12.07
CA ALA A 577 43.46 -98.18 13.21
C ALA A 577 42.91 -99.04 14.37
N GLY A 578 41.60 -99.19 14.49
CA GLY A 578 40.96 -100.11 15.44
C GLY A 578 41.11 -101.59 15.07
N ARG A 579 41.27 -101.93 13.78
CA ARG A 579 41.44 -103.32 13.31
C ARG A 579 42.64 -104.06 13.91
N PRO A 580 43.88 -103.51 13.97
CA PRO A 580 44.99 -104.18 14.62
C PRO A 580 44.76 -104.37 16.12
N MET A 581 44.06 -103.44 16.79
CA MET A 581 43.66 -103.59 18.19
C MET A 581 42.66 -104.74 18.37
N ALA A 582 41.64 -104.83 17.52
CA ALA A 582 40.71 -105.97 17.51
C ALA A 582 41.41 -107.29 17.15
N LEU A 583 42.40 -107.27 16.24
CA LEU A 583 43.22 -108.43 15.92
C LEU A 583 44.13 -108.84 17.09
N LEU A 584 44.66 -107.88 17.85
CA LEU A 584 45.43 -108.16 19.07
C LEU A 584 44.54 -108.71 20.18
N GLU A 585 43.32 -108.20 20.33
CA GLU A 585 42.33 -108.71 21.27
C GLU A 585 41.97 -110.17 20.95
N THR A 586 41.66 -110.47 19.68
CA THR A 586 41.41 -111.85 19.23
C THR A 586 42.65 -112.75 19.34
N LEU A 587 43.86 -112.24 19.08
CA LEU A 587 45.10 -112.98 19.35
C LEU A 587 45.28 -113.25 20.84
N SER A 588 44.94 -112.30 21.71
CA SER A 588 45.02 -112.47 23.15
C SER A 588 44.00 -113.51 23.66
N GLU A 589 42.76 -113.45 23.18
CA GLU A 589 41.72 -114.45 23.51
C GLU A 589 42.14 -115.85 23.05
N ASN A 590 42.72 -115.95 21.85
CA ASN A 590 43.20 -117.21 21.31
C ASN A 590 44.42 -117.73 22.09
N MET A 591 45.32 -116.84 22.50
CA MET A 591 46.47 -117.18 23.35
C MET A 591 46.02 -117.63 24.74
N GLU A 592 45.03 -116.97 25.35
CA GLU A 592 44.40 -117.38 26.61
C GLU A 592 43.70 -118.73 26.48
N GLY A 593 42.98 -118.97 25.39
CA GLY A 593 42.37 -120.26 25.08
C GLY A 593 43.42 -121.37 24.95
N MET A 594 44.52 -121.10 24.25
CA MET A 594 45.62 -122.06 24.10
C MET A 594 46.35 -122.29 25.44
N HIS A 595 46.52 -121.25 26.25
CA HIS A 595 47.09 -121.35 27.59
C HIS A 595 46.19 -122.19 28.51
N ARG A 596 44.86 -122.00 28.44
CA ARG A 596 43.87 -122.79 29.18
C ARG A 596 43.91 -124.26 28.78
N VAL A 597 43.94 -124.57 27.49
CA VAL A 597 44.05 -125.96 26.99
C VAL A 597 45.39 -126.61 27.40
N THR A 598 46.48 -125.84 27.41
CA THR A 598 47.79 -126.33 27.83
C THR A 598 47.83 -126.60 29.32
N VAL A 599 47.27 -125.70 30.13
CA VAL A 599 47.10 -125.87 31.59
C VAL A 599 46.18 -127.04 31.90
N GLU A 600 45.09 -127.23 31.18
CA GLU A 600 44.22 -128.42 31.34
C GLU A 600 44.93 -129.72 30.98
N ARG A 601 45.76 -129.74 29.91
CA ARG A 601 46.60 -130.90 29.59
C ARG A 601 47.65 -131.16 30.67
N TYR A 602 48.24 -130.10 31.23
CA TYR A 602 49.20 -130.19 32.32
C TYR A 602 48.54 -130.74 33.60
N HIS A 603 47.38 -130.20 33.99
CA HIS A 603 46.58 -130.71 35.10
C HIS A 603 46.16 -132.17 34.92
N ARG A 604 45.76 -132.61 33.72
CA ARG A 604 45.40 -134.01 33.48
C ARG A 604 46.58 -134.97 33.68
N ARG A 605 47.81 -134.56 33.34
CA ARG A 605 49.01 -135.39 33.43
C ARG A 605 49.61 -135.41 34.85
N TYR A 606 49.45 -134.32 35.62
CA TYR A 606 50.01 -134.17 36.96
C TYR A 606 48.95 -134.17 38.09
N ARG A 607 47.76 -134.73 37.83
CA ARG A 607 46.64 -134.80 38.81
C ARG A 607 47.04 -135.43 40.15
N PHE A 608 47.94 -136.41 40.13
CA PHE A 608 48.47 -137.04 41.34
C PHE A 608 49.42 -136.12 42.10
N TRP A 609 50.25 -135.34 41.40
CA TRP A 609 51.16 -134.35 42.00
C TRP A 609 50.42 -133.19 42.66
N TYR A 610 49.34 -132.71 42.04
CA TYR A 610 48.46 -131.69 42.63
C TYR A 610 47.73 -132.17 43.89
N TRP A 611 47.36 -133.45 43.97
CA TRP A 611 46.78 -134.02 45.18
C TRP A 611 47.78 -134.11 46.35
N LEU A 612 49.06 -134.31 46.04
CA LEU A 612 50.10 -134.52 47.05
C LEU A 612 50.69 -133.22 47.61
N PHE A 613 50.73 -132.13 46.83
CA PHE A 613 51.42 -130.88 47.21
C PHE A 613 50.53 -129.62 47.24
N GLY A 614 49.23 -129.74 46.96
CA GLY A 614 48.24 -128.69 47.24
C GLY A 614 48.27 -127.44 46.35
N THR A 615 49.38 -127.07 45.73
CA THR A 615 49.52 -125.93 44.80
C THR A 615 50.78 -126.05 43.92
N ASP A 616 50.75 -125.52 42.70
CA ASP A 616 51.76 -125.68 41.65
C ASP A 616 53.06 -124.88 41.82
N ASP A 617 53.30 -124.32 43.01
CA ASP A 617 54.26 -123.22 43.17
C ASP A 617 55.51 -123.58 43.97
N TRP A 618 56.17 -124.69 43.58
CA TRP A 618 57.45 -125.07 44.17
C TRP A 618 58.63 -124.22 43.65
N VAL A 619 58.44 -123.52 42.52
CA VAL A 619 59.49 -122.69 41.90
C VAL A 619 59.52 -121.28 42.49
N THR A 620 58.39 -120.65 42.85
CA THR A 620 58.44 -119.35 43.53
C THR A 620 58.89 -119.44 44.99
N ALA A 621 58.72 -120.61 45.63
CA ALA A 621 59.20 -120.83 47.00
C ALA A 621 60.74 -120.92 47.11
N SER A 622 61.47 -121.16 46.00
CA SER A 622 62.92 -121.41 46.03
C SER A 622 63.81 -120.28 45.49
N TRP A 623 63.26 -119.17 44.98
CA TRP A 623 64.05 -118.06 44.43
C TRP A 623 63.49 -116.65 44.80
N PRO A 624 63.85 -116.09 45.98
CA PRO A 624 63.37 -114.77 46.40
C PRO A 624 64.05 -113.55 45.74
N SER A 625 65.04 -113.71 44.85
CA SER A 625 65.97 -112.60 44.52
C SER A 625 65.74 -111.85 43.21
N GLN A 626 64.87 -112.33 42.29
CA GLN A 626 64.63 -111.65 41.00
C GLN A 626 63.34 -110.82 40.97
N ALA A 627 62.25 -111.28 41.59
CA ALA A 627 60.99 -110.52 41.63
C ALA A 627 61.15 -109.21 42.42
N ALA A 628 61.87 -109.23 43.55
CA ALA A 628 62.17 -108.01 44.32
C ALA A 628 63.01 -106.99 43.52
N ARG A 629 63.97 -107.47 42.71
CA ARG A 629 64.83 -106.62 41.88
C ARG A 629 64.06 -105.93 40.74
N ILE A 630 63.11 -106.65 40.13
CA ILE A 630 62.24 -106.09 39.09
C ILE A 630 61.28 -105.04 39.68
N GLU A 631 60.78 -105.25 40.90
CA GLU A 631 59.92 -104.28 41.58
C GLU A 631 60.68 -102.99 41.96
N GLU A 632 61.96 -103.10 42.32
CA GLU A 632 62.84 -101.93 42.54
C GLU A 632 63.13 -101.17 41.24
N GLU A 633 63.43 -101.86 40.13
CA GLU A 633 63.62 -101.22 38.82
C GLU A 633 62.33 -100.52 38.35
N ARG A 634 61.16 -101.11 38.61
CA ARG A 634 59.86 -100.50 38.25
C ARG A 634 59.57 -99.24 39.07
N ARG A 635 59.95 -99.20 40.35
CA ARG A 635 59.86 -97.99 41.18
C ARG A 635 60.82 -96.91 40.72
N ALA A 636 62.05 -97.25 40.33
CA ALA A 636 63.02 -96.31 39.79
C ALA A 636 62.53 -95.64 38.49
N LEU A 637 61.91 -96.42 37.60
CA LEU A 637 61.33 -95.90 36.35
C LEU A 637 60.09 -95.02 36.59
N GLN A 638 59.26 -95.33 37.60
CA GLN A 638 58.13 -94.46 37.96
C GLN A 638 58.58 -93.12 38.54
N SER A 639 59.66 -93.09 39.34
CA SER A 639 60.23 -91.81 39.81
C SER A 639 60.81 -90.99 38.67
N ALA A 640 61.47 -91.61 37.67
CA ALA A 640 61.99 -90.90 36.50
C ALA A 640 60.86 -90.32 35.62
N ARG A 641 59.74 -91.05 35.46
CA ARG A 641 58.58 -90.57 34.70
C ARG A 641 57.84 -89.40 35.35
N ARG A 642 57.91 -89.26 36.68
CA ARG A 642 57.34 -88.10 37.40
C ARG A 642 58.21 -86.85 37.33
N GLN A 643 59.50 -86.95 37.03
CA GLN A 643 60.40 -85.79 36.90
C GLN A 643 60.45 -85.21 35.47
N GLY A 644 59.90 -85.90 34.46
CA GLY A 644 59.88 -85.44 33.07
C GLY A 644 58.67 -84.60 32.64
N VAL A 645 57.79 -84.21 33.57
CA VAL A 645 56.52 -83.50 33.26
C VAL A 645 56.59 -81.98 33.53
N ASP A 646 57.70 -81.46 34.07
CA ASP A 646 57.85 -80.02 34.37
C ASP A 646 58.57 -79.20 33.29
N HIS A 647 58.87 -79.76 32.11
CA HIS A 647 59.39 -79.01 30.95
C HIS A 647 58.65 -79.39 29.67
N HIS A 648 57.47 -78.80 29.47
CA HIS A 648 57.03 -78.29 28.17
C HIS A 648 55.90 -77.28 28.28
#